data_AF-A0A0P7B7Z6-F1
#
_entry.id   AF-A0A0P7B7Z6-F1
#
_cell.length_a   1.000
_cell.length_b   1.000
_cell.length_c   1.000
_cell.angle_alpha   90.00
_cell.angle_beta   90.00
_cell.angle_gamma   90.00
#
_symmetry.space_group_name_H-M   'P 1'
#
loop_
_entity.id
_entity.type
_entity.pdbx_description
1 polymer ?
#
loop_
_entity_poly.entity_id
_entity_poly.type
_entity_poly.pdbx_seq_one_letter_code
_entity_poly.pdbx_strand_id
1 'polypeptide(L)'
;MSPRTTIGLLGGGQLGMMLCESASPLNVPIAVLDAEDAPAKQINSNKHHVTGSFKDPVKIRELAANCDVLTVEVEHIDTQVLEEIATHGVQVSAADGSTTTKKVTVHPSWKTLRLIQNKYEQKEYLGKEGIPIAEQLALESGDGMLASMKEASAKFGFPWMLKSRKDSYDGRGNLKISSEADLEHAVTEFGSLSCYAEKWVPFEIELSVIVIRTEDDEGNTKRLIPYPAVETIHEDNVCSRVFMPPRNVADDVSKQAQKVACSVVEKLWGRGVFAVELFFTKDGKVVVNEIAPRPHNSGHHSIEAVPYMSQYKAQLTAILDGPLPEELQPHVSSSIMINILGGASADSHDRLVKKAKSMYAKNMAVYLHLYGKESKPSRKIGHITLTSLGTIAELEEFAQPLIKIAEEIRQERLQASSKALRPQQAPATTTSKGKGMNKDKPLVLVTMGSDSDLPVAKAGIDILNEFGVPWEVDITSAHRTPVKMGQVATDAADRGIKAIICLAGGAAHLAGMMAAYTPLPVIAVPVKATHLDGMDSLLSMVQMPRGVPTATVAINNSTNAALLAIRILGAFMPEYLEKMKTYQLDMEKQVLDKATLLREIDVEAYLAKMVGDTLTATAVDYEKEDDLTEKARQRKQRQVTSGKSAQTLENDRPWHREGSHSQPKSTSPDPTGGDVTKGRLLTTPTRLLKLILPMPFHPKQEHINEPVEGENKGQEDTVQPLAILVHPQQPLSYLERLIQSEIPPLRYNGREKLPDIVFRAEADQEESHQRKDRSDSNVASYSGLGHEGPNKKEAPWVRWSGSTEVGDFIRDAARGREFAIVIEGYKKELRVAVPSFKDRTYYMRMQLRRMSREIDGMVKIKSECDKIANKGAHRLAQGGFAALAGWWGIVYYITFHTEMGWDLVEPVTYLAGLTTIMAGYLWFLFISRDLSYKAALKITVSKRQQALYQERSFDSAKWEHRVHEANALRREIRMVATEYDADWDEMKDLGEEVKQVLEDEKKKNGGGNGDKSKGEDGDGDGDGEDRERSSSRDEK
;
A
#
# COMPACT_ATOMS: atom_id res chain seq x y z
N MET A 1 4.65 18.86 -43.12
CA MET A 1 3.72 18.04 -42.32
C MET A 1 3.18 18.93 -41.21
N SER A 2 1.87 19.09 -41.08
CA SER A 2 1.28 19.84 -39.97
C SER A 2 1.77 19.28 -38.62
N PRO A 3 2.03 20.12 -37.60
CA PRO A 3 2.41 19.63 -36.28
C PRO A 3 1.36 18.65 -35.76
N ARG A 4 1.80 17.48 -35.28
CA ARG A 4 0.90 16.42 -34.81
C ARG A 4 0.35 16.78 -33.43
N THR A 5 -0.97 16.72 -33.28
CA THR A 5 -1.66 16.92 -31.99
C THR A 5 -1.23 15.85 -30.99
N THR A 6 -0.68 16.27 -29.86
CA THR A 6 -0.30 15.41 -28.74
C THR A 6 -1.43 15.39 -27.71
N ILE A 7 -1.88 14.19 -27.34
CA ILE A 7 -2.93 13.99 -26.35
C ILE A 7 -2.30 13.74 -24.98
N GLY A 8 -2.60 14.56 -23.98
CA GLY A 8 -2.28 14.31 -22.59
C GLY A 8 -3.36 13.46 -21.94
N LEU A 9 -3.00 12.36 -21.30
CA LEU A 9 -3.88 11.44 -20.62
C LEU A 9 -3.61 11.47 -19.10
N LEU A 10 -4.64 11.82 -18.33
CA LEU A 10 -4.63 11.80 -16.87
C LEU A 10 -5.05 10.41 -16.36
N GLY A 11 -4.09 9.64 -15.86
CA GLY A 11 -4.25 8.24 -15.46
C GLY A 11 -3.65 7.27 -16.49
N GLY A 12 -2.87 6.32 -16.01
CA GLY A 12 -2.09 5.36 -16.79
C GLY A 12 -2.54 3.91 -16.58
N GLY A 13 -3.77 3.69 -16.14
CA GLY A 13 -4.36 2.38 -15.93
C GLY A 13 -4.64 1.59 -17.22
N GLN A 14 -5.51 0.59 -17.14
CA GLN A 14 -5.79 -0.31 -18.25
C GLN A 14 -6.53 0.37 -19.41
N LEU A 15 -7.38 1.36 -19.11
CA LEU A 15 -8.09 2.08 -20.17
C LEU A 15 -7.11 2.96 -20.95
N GLY A 16 -6.13 3.53 -20.24
CA GLY A 16 -5.04 4.30 -20.83
C GLY A 16 -4.14 3.44 -21.72
N MET A 17 -3.83 2.22 -21.27
CA MET A 17 -3.11 1.23 -22.07
C MET A 17 -3.83 0.93 -23.39
N MET A 18 -5.11 0.57 -23.36
CA MET A 18 -5.88 0.28 -24.58
C MET A 18 -6.09 1.51 -25.48
N LEU A 19 -6.11 2.72 -24.88
CA LEU A 19 -6.12 3.97 -25.64
C LEU A 19 -4.78 4.17 -26.39
N CYS A 20 -3.64 3.94 -25.73
CA CYS A 20 -2.31 3.98 -26.35
C CYS A 20 -2.19 2.95 -27.48
N GLU A 21 -2.69 1.73 -27.29
CA GLU A 21 -2.71 0.70 -28.34
C GLU A 21 -3.51 1.13 -29.56
N SER A 22 -4.65 1.80 -29.35
CA SER A 22 -5.49 2.31 -30.45
C SER A 22 -4.88 3.54 -31.13
N ALA A 23 -4.08 4.33 -30.42
CA ALA A 23 -3.44 5.54 -30.92
C ALA A 23 -2.18 5.25 -31.75
N SER A 24 -1.44 4.18 -31.40
CA SER A 24 -0.18 3.82 -32.05
C SER A 24 -0.31 3.59 -33.58
N PRO A 25 -1.29 2.79 -34.09
CA PRO A 25 -1.52 2.64 -35.54
C PRO A 25 -1.92 3.95 -36.25
N LEU A 26 -2.52 4.89 -35.51
CA LEU A 26 -2.91 6.21 -36.01
C LEU A 26 -1.77 7.23 -35.92
N ASN A 27 -0.62 6.84 -35.34
CA ASN A 27 0.54 7.69 -35.13
C ASN A 27 0.20 8.96 -34.31
N VAL A 28 -0.73 8.82 -33.36
CA VAL A 28 -1.17 9.88 -32.44
C VAL A 28 -0.35 9.75 -31.15
N PRO A 29 0.50 10.74 -30.81
CA PRO A 29 1.29 10.67 -29.59
C PRO A 29 0.41 10.91 -28.36
N ILE A 30 0.49 9.99 -27.39
CA ILE A 30 -0.14 10.13 -26.08
C ILE A 30 0.92 10.36 -25.01
N ALA A 31 0.78 11.42 -24.23
CA ALA A 31 1.57 11.74 -23.05
C ALA A 31 0.76 11.35 -21.80
N VAL A 32 1.30 10.50 -20.92
CA VAL A 32 0.57 9.96 -19.76
C VAL A 32 1.12 10.59 -18.47
N LEU A 33 0.22 11.01 -17.57
CA LEU A 33 0.53 11.36 -16.18
C LEU A 33 0.05 10.24 -15.24
N ASP A 34 1.02 9.50 -14.68
CA ASP A 34 0.82 8.50 -13.62
C ASP A 34 2.20 8.09 -13.04
N ALA A 35 2.24 7.07 -12.18
CA ALA A 35 3.46 6.37 -11.78
C ALA A 35 4.30 5.91 -12.98
N GLU A 36 5.59 5.71 -12.78
CA GLU A 36 6.53 5.34 -13.85
C GLU A 36 6.24 3.95 -14.43
N ASP A 37 5.79 3.02 -13.59
CA ASP A 37 5.45 1.63 -13.92
C ASP A 37 3.98 1.43 -14.31
N ALA A 38 3.22 2.51 -14.54
CA ALA A 38 1.81 2.42 -14.90
C ALA A 38 1.59 1.67 -16.23
N PRO A 39 0.55 0.81 -16.36
CA PRO A 39 0.30 -0.02 -17.55
C PRO A 39 0.40 0.72 -18.89
N ALA A 40 -0.14 1.93 -18.98
CA ALA A 40 -0.10 2.72 -20.21
C ALA A 40 1.33 3.14 -20.62
N LYS A 41 2.21 3.45 -19.66
CA LYS A 41 3.61 3.85 -19.92
C LYS A 41 4.50 2.67 -20.29
N GLN A 42 4.17 1.46 -19.84
CA GLN A 42 4.94 0.25 -20.16
C GLN A 42 4.95 -0.07 -21.66
N ILE A 43 3.87 0.27 -22.37
CA ILE A 43 3.70 0.00 -23.81
C ILE A 43 3.87 1.23 -24.68
N ASN A 44 3.89 2.42 -24.09
CA ASN A 44 3.98 3.71 -24.78
C ASN A 44 5.22 4.44 -24.30
N SER A 45 6.29 4.42 -25.08
CA SER A 45 7.51 5.17 -24.77
C SER A 45 7.40 6.57 -25.37
N ASN A 46 7.09 7.57 -24.54
CA ASN A 46 7.00 8.96 -24.98
C ASN A 46 7.74 9.90 -24.02
N LYS A 47 8.60 10.77 -24.57
CA LYS A 47 9.35 11.80 -23.82
C LYS A 47 8.45 12.84 -23.13
N HIS A 48 7.19 12.94 -23.58
CA HIS A 48 6.20 13.87 -23.03
C HIS A 48 5.49 13.32 -21.78
N HIS A 49 5.82 12.09 -21.34
CA HIS A 49 5.29 11.52 -20.10
C HIS A 49 5.71 12.33 -18.88
N VAL A 50 4.79 12.42 -17.92
CA VAL A 50 5.04 13.05 -16.62
C VAL A 50 4.87 12.00 -15.54
N THR A 51 5.85 11.86 -14.66
CA THR A 51 5.77 10.95 -13.52
C THR A 51 5.31 11.72 -12.28
N GLY A 52 4.24 11.24 -11.67
CA GLY A 52 3.61 11.88 -10.53
C GLY A 52 2.15 11.50 -10.37
N SER A 53 1.49 12.09 -9.37
CA SER A 53 0.07 11.89 -9.14
C SER A 53 -0.77 12.76 -10.07
N PHE A 54 -1.79 12.19 -10.70
CA PHE A 54 -2.83 12.94 -11.42
C PHE A 54 -3.79 13.73 -10.50
N LYS A 55 -3.54 13.71 -9.18
CA LYS A 55 -4.16 14.59 -8.20
C LYS A 55 -3.30 15.81 -7.85
N ASP A 56 -2.06 15.87 -8.32
CA ASP A 56 -1.15 16.99 -8.06
C ASP A 56 -1.34 18.08 -9.13
N PRO A 57 -1.82 19.29 -8.74
CA PRO A 57 -2.02 20.41 -9.66
C PRO A 57 -0.77 20.79 -10.46
N VAL A 58 0.42 20.66 -9.87
CA VAL A 58 1.69 21.00 -10.54
C VAL A 58 1.95 20.02 -11.67
N LYS A 59 1.73 18.73 -11.41
CA LYS A 59 1.93 17.66 -12.41
C LYS A 59 0.90 17.68 -13.53
N ILE A 60 -0.35 18.05 -13.23
CA ILE A 60 -1.38 18.25 -14.26
C ILE A 60 -0.96 19.40 -15.20
N ARG A 61 -0.47 20.52 -14.66
CA ARG A 61 0.04 21.64 -15.47
C ARG A 61 1.29 21.26 -16.27
N GLU A 62 2.19 20.49 -15.69
CA GLU A 62 3.37 19.94 -16.39
C GLU A 62 2.96 19.09 -17.60
N LEU A 63 1.96 18.20 -17.43
CA LEU A 63 1.42 17.42 -18.55
C LEU A 63 0.76 18.33 -19.59
N ALA A 64 -0.06 19.29 -19.15
CA ALA A 64 -0.75 20.23 -20.02
C ALA A 64 0.23 21.02 -20.91
N ALA A 65 1.38 21.44 -20.36
CA ALA A 65 2.43 22.12 -21.11
C ALA A 65 3.01 21.24 -22.24
N ASN A 66 2.99 19.93 -22.06
CA ASN A 66 3.54 18.93 -22.99
C ASN A 66 2.52 18.39 -24.01
N CYS A 67 1.26 18.80 -23.97
CA CYS A 67 0.21 18.29 -24.87
C CYS A 67 -0.65 19.42 -25.47
N ASP A 68 -1.43 19.09 -26.49
CA ASP A 68 -2.36 20.02 -27.16
C ASP A 68 -3.81 19.83 -26.67
N VAL A 69 -4.15 18.61 -26.27
CA VAL A 69 -5.48 18.24 -25.75
C VAL A 69 -5.31 17.35 -24.54
N LEU A 70 -6.07 17.59 -23.48
CA LEU A 70 -6.15 16.74 -22.29
C LEU A 70 -7.39 15.86 -22.33
N THR A 71 -7.21 14.59 -21.96
CA THR A 71 -8.29 13.63 -21.70
C THR A 71 -8.00 12.87 -20.42
N VAL A 72 -9.01 12.17 -19.92
CA VAL A 72 -8.96 11.49 -18.64
C VAL A 72 -9.17 10.00 -18.80
N GLU A 73 -8.47 9.22 -17.99
CA GLU A 73 -8.74 7.80 -17.79
C GLU A 73 -9.66 7.54 -16.60
N VAL A 74 -9.60 8.42 -15.59
CA VAL A 74 -10.30 8.26 -14.31
C VAL A 74 -11.08 9.52 -13.99
N GLU A 75 -12.27 9.38 -13.39
CA GLU A 75 -13.07 10.55 -13.02
C GLU A 75 -12.53 11.30 -11.78
N HIS A 76 -11.74 10.67 -10.91
CA HIS A 76 -11.29 11.24 -9.62
C HIS A 76 -10.05 12.14 -9.75
N ILE A 77 -10.20 13.25 -10.48
CA ILE A 77 -9.15 14.24 -10.73
C ILE A 77 -9.58 15.64 -10.27
N ASP A 78 -8.61 16.54 -10.10
CA ASP A 78 -8.89 17.92 -9.70
C ASP A 78 -9.50 18.74 -10.85
N THR A 79 -10.82 18.95 -10.81
CA THR A 79 -11.55 19.70 -11.84
C THR A 79 -11.36 21.20 -11.75
N GLN A 80 -10.80 21.75 -10.66
CA GLN A 80 -10.49 23.19 -10.58
C GLN A 80 -9.27 23.50 -11.46
N VAL A 81 -8.24 22.66 -11.37
CA VAL A 81 -7.04 22.79 -12.20
C VAL A 81 -7.37 22.60 -13.69
N LEU A 82 -8.28 21.68 -14.02
CA LEU A 82 -8.74 21.50 -15.39
C LEU A 82 -9.54 22.70 -15.93
N GLU A 83 -10.37 23.32 -15.08
CA GLU A 83 -11.04 24.56 -15.44
C GLU A 83 -10.01 25.67 -15.71
N GLU A 84 -9.05 25.86 -14.80
CA GLU A 84 -7.98 26.85 -14.96
C GLU A 84 -7.19 26.65 -16.27
N ILE A 85 -6.77 25.42 -16.57
CA ILE A 85 -6.02 25.10 -17.79
C ILE A 85 -6.88 25.37 -19.04
N ALA A 86 -8.17 25.01 -19.01
CA ALA A 86 -9.07 25.22 -20.14
C ALA A 86 -9.40 26.70 -20.38
N THR A 87 -9.49 27.53 -19.32
CA THR A 87 -9.88 28.94 -19.41
C THR A 87 -8.69 29.88 -19.55
N HIS A 88 -7.65 29.70 -18.74
CA HIS A 88 -6.49 30.59 -18.66
C HIS A 88 -5.27 30.08 -19.43
N GLY A 89 -5.24 28.79 -19.79
CA GLY A 89 -4.08 28.16 -20.43
C GLY A 89 -2.96 27.85 -19.44
N VAL A 90 -1.85 27.33 -19.97
CA VAL A 90 -0.64 26.96 -19.22
C VAL A 90 0.57 27.68 -19.79
N GLN A 91 1.51 28.08 -18.92
CA GLN A 91 2.76 28.70 -19.37
C GLN A 91 3.70 27.64 -19.93
N VAL A 92 4.24 27.89 -21.12
CA VAL A 92 5.20 27.03 -21.81
C VAL A 92 6.44 27.86 -22.12
N SER A 93 7.58 27.40 -21.64
CA SER A 93 8.88 27.99 -21.94
C SER A 93 9.43 27.41 -23.23
N ALA A 94 9.74 28.28 -24.20
CA ALA A 94 10.40 27.91 -25.43
C ALA A 94 11.91 27.74 -25.21
N ALA A 95 12.58 27.08 -26.16
CA ALA A 95 14.02 26.80 -26.11
C ALA A 95 14.90 28.07 -26.11
N ASP A 96 14.33 29.22 -26.50
CA ASP A 96 14.97 30.53 -26.47
C ASP A 96 14.76 31.29 -25.14
N GLY A 97 14.10 30.68 -24.16
CA GLY A 97 13.81 31.27 -22.84
C GLY A 97 12.55 32.14 -22.79
N SER A 98 11.85 32.35 -23.91
CA SER A 98 10.57 33.07 -23.92
C SER A 98 9.45 32.22 -23.30
N THR A 99 8.53 32.86 -22.58
CA THR A 99 7.37 32.18 -21.96
C THR A 99 6.11 32.57 -22.72
N THR A 100 5.36 31.60 -23.21
CA THR A 100 4.10 31.80 -23.92
C THR A 100 2.97 31.04 -23.24
N THR A 101 1.76 31.60 -23.25
CA THR A 101 0.59 30.93 -22.70
C THR A 101 -0.06 30.07 -23.77
N LYS A 102 -0.07 28.75 -23.56
CA LYS A 102 -0.71 27.77 -24.43
C LYS A 102 -2.08 27.40 -23.87
N LYS A 103 -3.12 27.57 -24.67
CA LYS A 103 -4.46 27.08 -24.33
C LYS A 103 -4.56 25.60 -24.69
N VAL A 104 -5.04 24.79 -23.75
CA VAL A 104 -5.17 23.33 -23.91
C VAL A 104 -6.63 22.97 -23.71
N THR A 105 -7.25 22.28 -24.67
CA THR A 105 -8.64 21.83 -24.52
C THR A 105 -8.71 20.60 -23.63
N VAL A 106 -9.82 20.44 -22.89
CA VAL A 106 -10.04 19.31 -21.97
C VAL A 106 -11.30 18.58 -22.41
N HIS A 107 -11.16 17.30 -22.75
CA HIS A 107 -12.24 16.44 -23.25
C HIS A 107 -12.29 15.09 -22.49
N PRO A 108 -13.43 14.70 -21.91
CA PRO A 108 -14.68 15.47 -21.81
C PRO A 108 -14.46 16.78 -21.03
N SER A 109 -15.42 17.70 -21.12
CA SER A 109 -15.28 19.02 -20.49
C SER A 109 -15.12 18.88 -18.98
N TRP A 110 -14.31 19.75 -18.37
CA TRP A 110 -14.18 19.86 -16.91
C TRP A 110 -15.54 20.04 -16.22
N LYS A 111 -16.53 20.66 -16.90
CA LYS A 111 -17.91 20.82 -16.41
C LYS A 111 -18.59 19.47 -16.20
N THR A 112 -18.47 18.60 -17.21
CA THR A 112 -19.02 17.24 -17.18
C THR A 112 -18.36 16.39 -16.11
N LEU A 113 -17.02 16.47 -16.00
CA LEU A 113 -16.27 15.75 -14.98
C LEU A 113 -16.68 16.21 -13.56
N ARG A 114 -16.82 17.52 -13.35
CA ARG A 114 -17.26 18.08 -12.07
C ARG A 114 -18.67 17.62 -11.69
N LEU A 115 -19.59 17.63 -12.66
CA LEU A 115 -20.97 17.19 -12.45
C LEU A 115 -21.03 15.70 -12.09
N ILE A 116 -20.31 14.84 -12.83
CA ILE A 116 -20.36 13.38 -12.65
C ILE A 116 -19.63 12.90 -11.39
N GLN A 117 -18.64 13.66 -10.90
CA GLN A 117 -17.99 13.39 -9.62
C GLN A 117 -18.98 13.44 -8.44
N ASN A 118 -20.07 14.21 -8.56
CA ASN A 118 -21.13 14.27 -7.55
C ASN A 118 -22.38 13.56 -8.05
N LYS A 119 -22.58 12.31 -7.61
CA LYS A 119 -23.65 11.43 -8.10
C LYS A 119 -25.05 11.99 -7.84
N TYR A 120 -25.25 12.73 -6.74
CA TYR A 120 -26.53 13.37 -6.44
C TYR A 120 -26.81 14.53 -7.40
N GLU A 121 -25.85 15.44 -7.58
CA GLU A 121 -25.99 16.59 -8.48
C GLU A 121 -26.14 16.16 -9.94
N GLN A 122 -25.42 15.11 -10.35
CA GLN A 122 -25.58 14.48 -11.65
C GLN A 122 -27.04 14.08 -11.89
N LYS A 123 -27.66 13.35 -10.95
CA LYS A 123 -29.05 12.92 -11.08
C LYS A 123 -30.03 14.10 -10.99
N GLU A 124 -29.79 15.06 -10.11
CA GLU A 124 -30.62 16.28 -10.04
C GLU A 124 -30.62 17.04 -11.37
N TYR A 125 -29.47 17.16 -12.02
CA TYR A 125 -29.34 17.78 -13.33
C TYR A 125 -30.13 17.00 -14.39
N LEU A 126 -29.93 15.69 -14.47
CA LEU A 126 -30.61 14.83 -15.44
C LEU A 126 -32.14 14.83 -15.25
N GLY A 127 -32.61 14.77 -14.00
CA GLY A 127 -34.04 14.82 -13.68
C GLY A 127 -34.69 16.13 -14.14
N LYS A 128 -34.00 17.27 -13.99
CA LYS A 128 -34.47 18.58 -14.50
C LYS A 128 -34.56 18.63 -16.02
N GLU A 129 -33.66 17.93 -16.71
CA GLU A 129 -33.68 17.78 -18.17
C GLU A 129 -34.71 16.74 -18.67
N GLY A 130 -35.52 16.16 -17.78
CA GLY A 130 -36.55 15.19 -18.12
C GLY A 130 -36.02 13.78 -18.40
N ILE A 131 -34.78 13.48 -18.01
CA ILE A 131 -34.19 12.14 -18.14
C ILE A 131 -34.75 11.24 -17.02
N PRO A 132 -35.17 9.99 -17.34
CA PRO A 132 -35.67 9.06 -16.33
C PRO A 132 -34.55 8.64 -15.38
N ILE A 133 -34.64 9.04 -14.11
CA ILE A 133 -33.72 8.67 -13.03
C ILE A 133 -34.46 7.98 -11.90
N ALA A 134 -33.74 7.25 -11.06
CA ALA A 134 -34.28 6.77 -9.79
C ALA A 134 -34.60 7.97 -8.88
N GLU A 135 -35.73 7.92 -8.17
CA GLU A 135 -36.07 8.94 -7.18
C GLU A 135 -35.00 9.01 -6.10
N GLN A 136 -34.63 10.22 -5.68
CA GLN A 136 -33.56 10.44 -4.71
C GLN A 136 -33.91 11.53 -3.69
N LEU A 137 -33.19 11.53 -2.57
CA LEU A 137 -33.30 12.50 -1.49
C LEU A 137 -31.92 12.82 -0.94
N ALA A 138 -31.56 14.11 -0.87
CA ALA A 138 -30.37 14.57 -0.18
C ALA A 138 -30.48 14.24 1.32
N LEU A 139 -29.42 13.69 1.91
CA LEU A 139 -29.33 13.46 3.34
C LEU A 139 -28.48 14.55 4.00
N GLU A 140 -28.81 14.87 5.25
CA GLU A 140 -27.98 15.71 6.11
C GLU A 140 -26.75 14.92 6.59
N SER A 141 -25.67 15.62 6.94
CA SER A 141 -24.45 15.03 7.51
C SER A 141 -24.39 15.24 9.02
N GLY A 142 -23.61 14.42 9.73
CA GLY A 142 -23.47 14.51 11.18
C GLY A 142 -24.76 14.17 11.93
N ASP A 143 -25.09 14.96 12.95
CA ASP A 143 -26.19 14.68 13.89
C ASP A 143 -27.58 14.64 13.23
N GLY A 144 -27.75 15.33 12.09
CA GLY A 144 -28.99 15.34 11.31
C GLY A 144 -29.19 14.13 10.38
N MET A 145 -28.16 13.31 10.18
CA MET A 145 -28.21 12.21 9.21
C MET A 145 -29.28 11.17 9.55
N LEU A 146 -29.43 10.79 10.82
CA LEU A 146 -30.43 9.80 11.23
C LEU A 146 -31.86 10.29 10.95
N ALA A 147 -32.15 11.58 11.18
CA ALA A 147 -33.47 12.15 10.95
C ALA A 147 -33.80 12.17 9.46
N SER A 148 -32.88 12.65 8.62
CA SER A 148 -33.04 12.64 7.16
C SER A 148 -33.13 11.23 6.56
N MET A 149 -32.43 10.24 7.14
CA MET A 149 -32.57 8.83 6.74
C MET A 149 -33.93 8.23 7.13
N LYS A 150 -34.51 8.63 8.26
CA LYS A 150 -35.88 8.24 8.64
C LYS A 150 -36.91 8.85 7.69
N GLU A 151 -36.72 10.10 7.28
CA GLU A 151 -37.55 10.74 6.24
C GLU A 151 -37.45 9.99 4.90
N ALA A 152 -36.23 9.64 4.48
CA ALA A 152 -36.02 8.84 3.27
C ALA A 152 -36.74 7.48 3.35
N SER A 153 -36.67 6.82 4.51
CA SER A 153 -37.34 5.54 4.76
C SER A 153 -38.86 5.68 4.71
N ALA A 154 -39.41 6.76 5.26
CA ALA A 154 -40.84 7.05 5.19
C ALA A 154 -41.31 7.35 3.76
N LYS A 155 -40.47 8.02 2.95
CA LYS A 155 -40.77 8.39 1.57
C LYS A 155 -40.67 7.20 0.60
N PHE A 156 -39.60 6.42 0.67
CA PHE A 156 -39.30 5.37 -0.31
C PHE A 156 -39.82 4.00 0.10
N GLY A 157 -40.02 3.76 1.40
CA GLY A 157 -40.15 2.42 1.94
C GLY A 157 -38.85 1.63 1.81
N PHE A 158 -38.83 0.40 2.34
CA PHE A 158 -37.67 -0.49 2.24
C PHE A 158 -37.82 -1.50 1.09
N PRO A 159 -36.70 -1.90 0.44
CA PRO A 159 -35.36 -1.38 0.63
C PRO A 159 -35.13 -0.05 -0.13
N TRP A 160 -34.10 0.69 0.26
CA TRP A 160 -33.56 1.83 -0.49
C TRP A 160 -32.02 1.82 -0.40
N MET A 161 -31.33 2.59 -1.24
CA MET A 161 -29.87 2.61 -1.31
C MET A 161 -29.31 3.91 -0.72
N LEU A 162 -28.45 3.79 0.28
CA LEU A 162 -27.60 4.88 0.76
C LEU A 162 -26.35 4.95 -0.10
N LYS A 163 -26.05 6.13 -0.65
CA LYS A 163 -24.87 6.34 -1.50
C LYS A 163 -24.09 7.56 -1.05
N SER A 164 -22.77 7.47 -1.02
CA SER A 164 -21.90 8.64 -0.91
C SER A 164 -22.02 9.47 -2.19
N ARG A 165 -22.04 10.79 -2.04
CA ARG A 165 -22.17 11.71 -3.18
C ARG A 165 -20.94 11.70 -4.06
N LYS A 166 -19.76 11.56 -3.47
CA LYS A 166 -18.45 11.54 -4.14
C LYS A 166 -17.69 10.27 -3.78
N ASP A 167 -16.68 9.95 -4.59
CA ASP A 167 -15.71 8.87 -4.39
C ASP A 167 -16.30 7.45 -4.24
N SER A 168 -17.52 7.23 -4.75
CA SER A 168 -18.12 5.91 -4.90
C SER A 168 -17.72 5.26 -6.23
N TYR A 169 -17.30 3.99 -6.19
CA TYR A 169 -16.93 3.19 -7.36
C TYR A 169 -16.93 1.69 -6.99
N ASP A 170 -17.23 0.80 -7.96
CA ASP A 170 -17.24 -0.67 -7.78
C ASP A 170 -17.94 -1.11 -6.47
N GLY A 171 -19.07 -0.47 -6.12
CA GLY A 171 -19.85 -0.72 -4.90
C GLY A 171 -19.37 -0.04 -3.62
N ARG A 172 -18.16 0.52 -3.58
CA ARG A 172 -17.66 1.30 -2.45
C ARG A 172 -18.48 2.58 -2.28
N GLY A 173 -18.85 2.90 -1.04
CA GLY A 173 -19.68 4.06 -0.76
C GLY A 173 -21.18 3.85 -1.02
N ASN A 174 -21.61 2.61 -1.28
CA ASN A 174 -23.02 2.24 -1.41
C ASN A 174 -23.40 1.24 -0.31
N LEU A 175 -24.54 1.46 0.34
CA LEU A 175 -25.09 0.56 1.35
C LEU A 175 -26.60 0.38 1.13
N LYS A 176 -27.02 -0.88 0.99
CA LYS A 176 -28.45 -1.21 0.89
C LYS A 176 -29.09 -1.16 2.27
N ILE A 177 -30.05 -0.26 2.46
CA ILE A 177 -30.86 -0.16 3.66
C ILE A 177 -32.11 -1.00 3.46
N SER A 178 -32.24 -2.10 4.20
CA SER A 178 -33.32 -3.07 4.05
C SER A 178 -34.35 -2.99 5.18
N SER A 179 -33.98 -2.37 6.31
CA SER A 179 -34.85 -2.18 7.47
C SER A 179 -34.40 -0.99 8.33
N GLU A 180 -35.25 -0.58 9.29
CA GLU A 180 -34.88 0.47 10.24
C GLU A 180 -33.65 0.14 11.10
N ALA A 181 -33.38 -1.15 11.34
CA ALA A 181 -32.22 -1.60 12.10
C ALA A 181 -30.88 -1.27 11.39
N ASP A 182 -30.91 -1.09 10.07
CA ASP A 182 -29.71 -0.76 9.29
C ASP A 182 -29.33 0.73 9.41
N LEU A 183 -30.24 1.59 9.89
CA LEU A 183 -30.05 3.05 9.92
C LEU A 183 -28.93 3.48 10.89
N GLU A 184 -28.89 2.89 12.09
CA GLU A 184 -27.87 3.24 13.09
C GLU A 184 -26.46 2.81 12.65
N HIS A 185 -26.36 1.63 12.01
CA HIS A 185 -25.11 1.16 11.42
C HIS A 185 -24.65 2.09 10.29
N ALA A 186 -25.59 2.45 9.40
CA ALA A 186 -25.32 3.37 8.30
C ALA A 186 -24.84 4.75 8.77
N VAL A 187 -25.42 5.31 9.84
CA VAL A 187 -24.95 6.58 10.43
C VAL A 187 -23.54 6.43 11.00
N THR A 188 -23.21 5.29 11.61
CA THR A 188 -21.86 5.05 12.15
C THR A 188 -20.80 5.00 11.04
N GLU A 189 -21.12 4.36 9.92
CA GLU A 189 -20.18 4.17 8.81
C GLU A 189 -20.12 5.37 7.84
N PHE A 190 -21.26 6.03 7.58
CA PHE A 190 -21.39 7.11 6.60
C PHE A 190 -21.59 8.50 7.21
N GLY A 191 -21.67 8.64 8.54
CA GLY A 191 -22.00 9.89 9.24
C GLY A 191 -21.07 11.06 8.95
N SER A 192 -19.81 10.78 8.61
CA SER A 192 -18.79 11.78 8.23
C SER A 192 -18.80 12.11 6.73
N LEU A 193 -19.57 11.38 5.93
CA LEU A 193 -19.62 11.52 4.47
C LEU A 193 -20.86 12.32 4.04
N SER A 194 -20.74 13.02 2.93
CA SER A 194 -21.91 13.60 2.26
C SER A 194 -22.63 12.50 1.48
N CYS A 195 -23.89 12.24 1.83
CA CYS A 195 -24.66 11.12 1.28
C CYS A 195 -26.00 11.57 0.68
N TYR A 196 -26.63 10.64 -0.04
CA TYR A 196 -28.01 10.74 -0.51
C TYR A 196 -28.67 9.37 -0.45
N ALA A 197 -29.99 9.36 -0.31
CA ALA A 197 -30.83 8.18 -0.41
C ALA A 197 -31.39 8.07 -1.83
N GLU A 198 -31.37 6.88 -2.39
CA GLU A 198 -31.92 6.56 -3.69
C GLU A 198 -32.93 5.43 -3.56
N LYS A 199 -34.10 5.59 -4.17
CA LYS A 199 -35.15 4.57 -4.19
C LYS A 199 -34.63 3.31 -4.89
N TRP A 200 -34.87 2.16 -4.28
CA TRP A 200 -34.49 0.89 -4.87
C TRP A 200 -35.28 0.64 -6.16
N VAL A 201 -34.57 0.50 -7.28
CA VAL A 201 -35.18 0.19 -8.59
C VAL A 201 -35.27 -1.32 -8.75
N PRO A 202 -36.47 -1.92 -8.84
CA PRO A 202 -36.65 -3.35 -9.07
C PRO A 202 -36.48 -3.68 -10.56
N PHE A 203 -35.25 -3.63 -11.05
CA PHE A 203 -34.91 -3.93 -12.44
C PHE A 203 -34.90 -5.44 -12.73
N GLU A 204 -35.15 -5.83 -13.98
CA GLU A 204 -34.97 -7.20 -14.48
C GLU A 204 -33.58 -7.39 -15.09
N ILE A 205 -33.09 -6.38 -15.81
CA ILE A 205 -31.84 -6.43 -16.58
C ILE A 205 -31.11 -5.11 -16.42
N GLU A 206 -29.79 -5.17 -16.25
CA GLU A 206 -28.91 -4.01 -16.33
C GLU A 206 -28.37 -3.90 -17.76
N LEU A 207 -28.56 -2.74 -18.36
CA LEU A 207 -28.10 -2.43 -19.70
C LEU A 207 -27.02 -1.36 -19.65
N SER A 208 -26.14 -1.34 -20.63
CA SER A 208 -25.18 -0.27 -20.82
C SER A 208 -25.12 0.10 -22.30
N VAL A 209 -24.97 1.40 -22.58
CA VAL A 209 -24.77 1.92 -23.93
C VAL A 209 -23.58 2.86 -23.90
N ILE A 210 -22.59 2.60 -24.74
CA ILE A 210 -21.52 3.55 -25.04
C ILE A 210 -22.03 4.50 -26.13
N VAL A 211 -21.82 5.80 -25.96
CA VAL A 211 -22.21 6.82 -26.93
C VAL A 211 -21.01 7.68 -27.28
N ILE A 212 -20.74 7.82 -28.57
CA ILE A 212 -19.76 8.79 -29.09
C ILE A 212 -20.44 10.15 -29.14
N ARG A 213 -19.80 11.17 -28.55
CA ARG A 213 -20.24 12.56 -28.63
C ARG A 213 -19.16 13.42 -29.27
N THR A 214 -19.57 14.22 -30.24
CA THR A 214 -18.77 15.32 -30.79
C THR A 214 -19.48 16.64 -30.63
N GLU A 215 -18.74 17.74 -30.66
CA GLU A 215 -19.27 19.10 -30.51
C GLU A 215 -18.60 20.06 -31.49
N ASP A 216 -19.31 21.13 -31.86
CA ASP A 216 -18.74 22.25 -32.61
C ASP A 216 -17.82 23.13 -31.72
N ASP A 217 -17.26 24.20 -32.28
CA ASP A 217 -16.35 25.09 -31.55
C ASP A 217 -17.07 25.95 -30.49
N GLU A 218 -18.41 26.04 -30.56
CA GLU A 218 -19.27 26.69 -29.56
C GLU A 218 -19.64 25.74 -28.40
N GLY A 219 -19.32 24.44 -28.54
CA GLY A 219 -19.62 23.40 -27.57
C GLY A 219 -21.00 22.75 -27.74
N ASN A 220 -21.72 23.07 -28.81
CA ASN A 220 -23.00 22.44 -29.13
C ASN A 220 -22.77 21.04 -29.68
N THR A 221 -23.63 20.10 -29.29
CA THR A 221 -23.57 18.70 -29.73
C THR A 221 -23.74 18.61 -31.25
N LYS A 222 -22.72 18.10 -31.95
CA LYS A 222 -22.69 17.95 -33.41
C LYS A 222 -23.24 16.59 -33.83
N ARG A 223 -22.77 15.52 -33.17
CA ARG A 223 -23.21 14.14 -33.43
C ARG A 223 -23.23 13.31 -32.16
N LEU A 224 -24.19 12.39 -32.12
CA LEU A 224 -24.32 11.34 -31.12
C LEU A 224 -24.45 10.01 -31.84
N ILE A 225 -23.56 9.07 -31.55
CA ILE A 225 -23.58 7.76 -32.20
C ILE A 225 -23.52 6.69 -31.10
N PRO A 226 -24.62 6.00 -30.82
CA PRO A 226 -24.63 4.94 -29.83
C PRO A 226 -24.03 3.65 -30.41
N TYR A 227 -23.27 2.93 -29.59
CA TYR A 227 -22.97 1.52 -29.81
C TYR A 227 -24.23 0.67 -29.58
N PRO A 228 -24.25 -0.59 -30.03
CA PRO A 228 -25.30 -1.53 -29.63
C PRO A 228 -25.43 -1.57 -28.11
N ALA A 229 -26.68 -1.64 -27.63
CA ALA A 229 -26.93 -1.86 -26.21
C ALA A 229 -26.37 -3.23 -25.79
N VAL A 230 -25.81 -3.29 -24.59
CA VAL A 230 -25.30 -4.54 -24.01
C VAL A 230 -25.94 -4.80 -22.67
N GLU A 231 -26.13 -6.07 -22.34
CA GLU A 231 -26.45 -6.50 -20.98
C GLU A 231 -25.17 -6.55 -20.16
N THR A 232 -25.20 -6.00 -18.94
CA THR A 232 -24.10 -6.10 -17.98
C THR A 232 -24.53 -6.94 -16.78
N ILE A 233 -23.67 -7.87 -16.36
CA ILE A 233 -23.87 -8.62 -15.11
C ILE A 233 -22.85 -8.14 -14.09
N HIS A 234 -23.34 -7.59 -12.99
CA HIS A 234 -22.54 -7.22 -11.83
C HIS A 234 -22.59 -8.30 -10.76
N GLU A 235 -21.43 -8.65 -10.23
CA GLU A 235 -21.26 -9.59 -9.13
C GLU A 235 -20.45 -8.89 -8.06
N ASP A 236 -20.94 -8.88 -6.82
CA ASP A 236 -20.32 -8.17 -5.70
C ASP A 236 -20.10 -6.67 -6.02
N ASN A 237 -21.04 -6.07 -6.78
CA ASN A 237 -20.98 -4.70 -7.32
C ASN A 237 -19.83 -4.43 -8.33
N VAL A 238 -19.21 -5.48 -8.88
CA VAL A 238 -18.19 -5.38 -9.92
C VAL A 238 -18.71 -5.98 -11.23
N CYS A 239 -18.55 -5.26 -12.34
CA CYS A 239 -18.92 -5.77 -13.66
C CYS A 239 -18.12 -7.04 -13.97
N SER A 240 -18.82 -8.17 -14.06
CA SER A 240 -18.24 -9.50 -14.29
C SER A 240 -18.33 -9.91 -15.75
N ARG A 241 -19.50 -9.68 -16.37
CA ARG A 241 -19.80 -10.15 -17.73
C ARG A 241 -20.59 -9.13 -18.53
N VAL A 242 -20.42 -9.15 -19.85
CA VAL A 242 -21.14 -8.28 -20.79
C VAL A 242 -21.61 -9.09 -21.99
N PHE A 243 -22.86 -8.95 -22.40
CA PHE A 243 -23.46 -9.68 -23.52
C PHE A 243 -23.97 -8.70 -24.58
N MET A 244 -23.56 -8.94 -25.82
CA MET A 244 -24.06 -8.23 -27.01
C MET A 244 -24.55 -9.27 -28.02
N PRO A 245 -25.82 -9.20 -28.49
CA PRO A 245 -26.90 -8.38 -27.95
C PRO A 245 -27.28 -8.81 -26.51
N PRO A 246 -28.08 -8.00 -25.78
CA PRO A 246 -28.62 -8.37 -24.47
C PRO A 246 -29.47 -9.65 -24.56
N ARG A 247 -29.39 -10.55 -23.57
CA ARG A 247 -30.10 -11.84 -23.63
C ARG A 247 -31.58 -11.66 -23.33
N ASN A 248 -32.45 -12.32 -24.11
CA ASN A 248 -33.91 -12.33 -23.92
C ASN A 248 -34.54 -10.92 -23.87
N VAL A 249 -33.93 -9.94 -24.54
CA VAL A 249 -34.46 -8.57 -24.66
C VAL A 249 -34.90 -8.34 -26.10
N ALA A 250 -36.06 -7.72 -26.29
CA ALA A 250 -36.54 -7.35 -27.60
C ALA A 250 -35.77 -6.13 -28.18
N ASP A 251 -35.63 -6.06 -29.50
CA ASP A 251 -34.82 -5.02 -30.17
C ASP A 251 -35.34 -3.59 -29.92
N ASP A 252 -36.63 -3.43 -29.67
CA ASP A 252 -37.26 -2.16 -29.33
C ASP A 252 -36.75 -1.62 -27.98
N VAL A 253 -36.54 -2.48 -26.99
CA VAL A 253 -35.95 -2.13 -25.70
C VAL A 253 -34.49 -1.71 -25.89
N SER A 254 -33.72 -2.42 -26.73
CA SER A 254 -32.34 -2.03 -27.05
C SER A 254 -32.28 -0.65 -27.72
N LYS A 255 -33.20 -0.36 -28.66
CA LYS A 255 -33.32 0.96 -29.30
C LYS A 255 -33.78 2.04 -28.31
N GLN A 256 -34.67 1.71 -27.38
CA GLN A 256 -35.10 2.60 -26.31
C GLN A 256 -33.92 2.94 -25.40
N ALA A 257 -33.11 1.95 -25.00
CA ALA A 257 -31.90 2.14 -24.22
C ALA A 257 -30.90 3.06 -24.91
N GLN A 258 -30.65 2.85 -26.22
CA GLN A 258 -29.81 3.73 -27.02
C GLN A 258 -30.35 5.16 -27.08
N LYS A 259 -31.67 5.33 -27.26
CA LYS A 259 -32.31 6.66 -27.30
C LYS A 259 -32.17 7.40 -25.96
N VAL A 260 -32.39 6.70 -24.84
CA VAL A 260 -32.21 7.29 -23.50
C VAL A 260 -30.75 7.66 -23.29
N ALA A 261 -29.81 6.79 -23.64
CA ALA A 261 -28.39 7.08 -23.52
C ALA A 261 -27.94 8.27 -24.38
N CYS A 262 -28.41 8.38 -25.62
CA CYS A 262 -28.17 9.56 -26.46
C CYS A 262 -28.75 10.83 -25.83
N SER A 263 -29.98 10.76 -25.31
CA SER A 263 -30.62 11.92 -24.66
C SER A 263 -29.84 12.38 -23.42
N VAL A 264 -29.26 11.46 -22.66
CA VAL A 264 -28.36 11.76 -21.52
C VAL A 264 -27.10 12.47 -22.00
N VAL A 265 -26.41 11.89 -22.98
CA VAL A 265 -25.10 12.36 -23.43
C VAL A 265 -25.21 13.68 -24.21
N GLU A 266 -26.34 13.94 -24.85
CA GLU A 266 -26.66 15.22 -25.48
C GLU A 266 -26.58 16.39 -24.50
N LYS A 267 -26.97 16.17 -23.23
CA LYS A 267 -27.01 17.18 -22.17
C LYS A 267 -25.66 17.41 -21.50
N LEU A 268 -24.67 16.57 -21.78
CA LEU A 268 -23.32 16.71 -21.25
C LEU A 268 -22.43 17.53 -22.20
N TRP A 269 -21.27 17.97 -21.71
CA TRP A 269 -20.31 18.79 -22.46
C TRP A 269 -19.00 18.04 -22.74
N GLY A 270 -18.31 18.40 -23.83
CA GLY A 270 -17.03 17.82 -24.22
C GLY A 270 -17.14 16.66 -25.22
N ARG A 271 -16.08 16.48 -26.00
CA ARG A 271 -15.91 15.38 -26.96
C ARG A 271 -15.48 14.09 -26.24
N GLY A 272 -15.78 12.94 -26.84
CA GLY A 272 -15.32 11.64 -26.37
C GLY A 272 -16.41 10.57 -26.41
N VAL A 273 -16.16 9.48 -25.71
CA VAL A 273 -17.11 8.41 -25.46
C VAL A 273 -17.64 8.48 -24.03
N PHE A 274 -18.93 8.20 -23.90
CA PHE A 274 -19.67 8.25 -22.65
C PHE A 274 -20.40 6.93 -22.48
N ALA A 275 -20.17 6.25 -21.37
CA ALA A 275 -20.98 5.10 -21.00
C ALA A 275 -22.16 5.53 -20.16
N VAL A 276 -23.35 5.07 -20.52
CA VAL A 276 -24.57 5.26 -19.75
C VAL A 276 -25.03 3.89 -19.27
N GLU A 277 -25.07 3.70 -17.97
CA GLU A 277 -25.63 2.53 -17.32
C GLU A 277 -27.11 2.73 -17.05
N LEU A 278 -27.89 1.70 -17.33
CA LEU A 278 -29.34 1.75 -17.41
C LEU A 278 -29.93 0.54 -16.70
N PHE A 279 -31.09 0.74 -16.10
CA PHE A 279 -31.92 -0.31 -15.54
C PHE A 279 -33.16 -0.48 -16.41
N PHE A 280 -33.40 -1.70 -16.88
CA PHE A 280 -34.66 -2.08 -17.49
C PHE A 280 -35.56 -2.73 -16.45
N THR A 281 -36.77 -2.19 -16.30
CA THR A 281 -37.71 -2.54 -15.23
C THR A 281 -38.87 -3.39 -15.76
N LYS A 282 -39.54 -4.13 -14.87
CA LYS A 282 -40.68 -5.01 -15.20
C LYS A 282 -41.81 -4.29 -15.94
N ASP A 283 -41.99 -3.01 -15.66
CA ASP A 283 -42.98 -2.14 -16.30
C ASP A 283 -42.52 -1.54 -17.63
N GLY A 284 -41.42 -2.05 -18.21
CA GLY A 284 -40.93 -1.67 -19.53
C GLY A 284 -40.23 -0.31 -19.57
N LYS A 285 -39.82 0.24 -18.41
CA LYS A 285 -39.10 1.51 -18.35
C LYS A 285 -37.60 1.30 -18.33
N VAL A 286 -36.89 2.18 -19.05
CA VAL A 286 -35.44 2.32 -19.00
C VAL A 286 -35.10 3.52 -18.11
N VAL A 287 -34.37 3.28 -17.03
CA VAL A 287 -34.00 4.29 -16.03
C VAL A 287 -32.48 4.42 -15.98
N VAL A 288 -31.96 5.64 -15.91
CA VAL A 288 -30.52 5.90 -15.84
C VAL A 288 -30.00 5.62 -14.43
N ASN A 289 -28.98 4.75 -14.35
CA ASN A 289 -28.28 4.45 -13.11
C ASN A 289 -27.08 5.40 -12.91
N GLU A 290 -26.11 5.34 -13.82
CA GLU A 290 -24.82 6.03 -13.72
C GLU A 290 -24.26 6.39 -15.10
N ILE A 291 -23.32 7.33 -15.13
CA ILE A 291 -22.63 7.79 -16.34
C ILE A 291 -21.13 7.80 -16.08
N ALA A 292 -20.34 7.26 -17.01
CA ALA A 292 -18.89 7.37 -17.03
C ALA A 292 -18.45 8.13 -18.30
N PRO A 293 -17.87 9.34 -18.21
CA PRO A 293 -17.54 10.18 -19.35
C PRO A 293 -16.16 9.81 -19.94
N ARG A 294 -15.96 8.52 -20.17
CA ARG A 294 -14.71 7.92 -20.61
C ARG A 294 -14.98 6.54 -21.21
N PRO A 295 -14.00 5.93 -21.89
CA PRO A 295 -14.06 4.51 -22.18
C PRO A 295 -14.40 3.70 -20.92
N HIS A 296 -15.27 2.71 -21.07
CA HIS A 296 -15.87 1.98 -19.97
C HIS A 296 -15.67 0.47 -20.11
N ASN A 297 -15.75 -0.22 -18.98
CA ASN A 297 -15.56 -1.66 -18.90
C ASN A 297 -16.57 -2.42 -19.77
N SER A 298 -17.85 -1.99 -19.73
CA SER A 298 -18.91 -2.56 -20.58
C SER A 298 -18.63 -2.42 -22.08
N GLY A 299 -17.77 -1.49 -22.49
CA GLY A 299 -17.41 -1.28 -23.89
C GLY A 299 -16.21 -2.11 -24.38
N HIS A 300 -15.52 -2.90 -23.55
CA HIS A 300 -14.30 -3.58 -24.00
C HIS A 300 -14.56 -4.58 -25.13
N HIS A 301 -15.74 -5.21 -25.15
CA HIS A 301 -16.16 -6.08 -26.24
C HIS A 301 -16.05 -5.39 -27.61
N SER A 302 -16.13 -4.05 -27.68
CA SER A 302 -16.08 -3.30 -28.95
C SER A 302 -14.73 -3.40 -29.65
N ILE A 303 -13.65 -3.76 -28.95
CA ILE A 303 -12.34 -4.02 -29.57
C ILE A 303 -12.48 -5.14 -30.60
N GLU A 304 -13.18 -6.22 -30.24
CA GLU A 304 -13.42 -7.35 -31.13
C GLU A 304 -14.76 -7.28 -31.86
N ALA A 305 -15.81 -6.68 -31.31
CA ALA A 305 -17.11 -6.65 -31.97
C ALA A 305 -17.17 -5.58 -33.08
N VAL A 306 -16.53 -4.43 -32.85
CA VAL A 306 -16.52 -3.27 -33.75
C VAL A 306 -15.07 -2.81 -33.98
N PRO A 307 -14.15 -3.67 -34.47
CA PRO A 307 -12.70 -3.41 -34.45
C PRO A 307 -12.27 -2.19 -35.28
N TYR A 308 -13.05 -1.81 -36.29
CA TYR A 308 -12.79 -0.59 -37.08
C TYR A 308 -13.05 0.70 -36.27
N MET A 309 -13.92 0.62 -35.26
CA MET A 309 -14.30 1.73 -34.39
C MET A 309 -14.57 1.20 -32.98
N SER A 310 -13.53 0.68 -32.31
CA SER A 310 -13.62 0.32 -30.88
C SER A 310 -13.89 1.59 -30.05
N GLN A 311 -14.37 1.47 -28.83
CA GLN A 311 -14.60 2.65 -27.96
C GLN A 311 -13.34 3.51 -27.79
N TYR A 312 -12.15 2.92 -27.88
CA TYR A 312 -10.87 3.62 -27.77
C TYR A 312 -10.54 4.39 -29.05
N LYS A 313 -10.76 3.77 -30.23
CA LYS A 313 -10.67 4.49 -31.50
C LYS A 313 -11.69 5.62 -31.56
N ALA A 314 -12.91 5.37 -31.10
CA ALA A 314 -13.96 6.38 -31.01
C ALA A 314 -13.58 7.54 -30.06
N GLN A 315 -12.94 7.26 -28.92
CA GLN A 315 -12.42 8.30 -28.03
C GLN A 315 -11.41 9.19 -28.76
N LEU A 316 -10.44 8.58 -29.45
CA LEU A 316 -9.42 9.32 -30.21
C LEU A 316 -10.05 10.11 -31.35
N THR A 317 -10.92 9.49 -32.15
CA THR A 317 -11.61 10.13 -33.27
C THR A 317 -12.48 11.29 -32.80
N ALA A 318 -13.22 11.14 -31.70
CA ALA A 318 -14.06 12.21 -31.17
C ALA A 318 -13.22 13.39 -30.65
N ILE A 319 -12.15 13.13 -29.90
CA ILE A 319 -11.25 14.18 -29.37
C ILE A 319 -10.56 14.94 -30.51
N LEU A 320 -10.10 14.23 -31.53
CA LEU A 320 -9.40 14.79 -32.68
C LEU A 320 -10.33 15.36 -33.77
N ASP A 321 -11.66 15.34 -33.55
CA ASP A 321 -12.70 15.69 -34.54
C ASP A 321 -12.50 15.00 -35.90
N GLY A 322 -12.14 13.71 -35.86
CA GLY A 322 -11.99 12.86 -37.04
C GLY A 322 -13.34 12.39 -37.62
N PRO A 323 -13.33 11.81 -38.82
CA PRO A 323 -14.54 11.32 -39.47
C PRO A 323 -15.16 10.15 -38.71
N LEU A 324 -16.48 10.19 -38.53
CA LEU A 324 -17.27 9.15 -37.87
C LEU A 324 -18.29 8.54 -38.83
N PRO A 325 -18.55 7.23 -38.79
CA PRO A 325 -19.60 6.59 -39.59
C PRO A 325 -20.98 7.08 -39.17
N GLU A 326 -22.00 6.98 -40.04
CA GLU A 326 -23.39 7.33 -39.69
C GLU A 326 -23.94 6.42 -38.58
N GLU A 327 -23.67 5.12 -38.69
CA GLU A 327 -24.07 4.10 -37.73
C GLU A 327 -22.90 3.16 -37.45
N LEU A 328 -22.86 2.60 -36.23
CA LEU A 328 -21.89 1.58 -35.84
C LEU A 328 -22.50 0.20 -36.08
N GLN A 329 -21.82 -0.59 -36.92
CA GLN A 329 -22.27 -1.93 -37.29
C GLN A 329 -21.27 -2.96 -36.77
N PRO A 330 -21.63 -3.79 -35.78
CA PRO A 330 -20.80 -4.92 -35.37
C PRO A 330 -20.55 -5.86 -36.54
N HIS A 331 -19.34 -6.37 -36.67
CA HIS A 331 -19.02 -7.34 -37.72
C HIS A 331 -19.32 -8.79 -37.30
N VAL A 332 -19.79 -8.96 -36.06
CA VAL A 332 -20.16 -10.24 -35.43
C VAL A 332 -21.59 -10.14 -34.94
N SER A 333 -22.32 -11.25 -34.98
CA SER A 333 -23.72 -11.32 -34.55
C SER A 333 -23.85 -11.31 -33.03
N SER A 334 -22.85 -11.86 -32.33
CA SER A 334 -22.82 -11.87 -30.86
C SER A 334 -21.40 -11.79 -30.29
N SER A 335 -21.30 -11.21 -29.09
CA SER A 335 -20.08 -11.20 -28.29
C SER A 335 -20.37 -11.31 -26.79
N ILE A 336 -19.48 -12.00 -26.07
CA ILE A 336 -19.50 -12.11 -24.61
C ILE A 336 -18.15 -11.64 -24.07
N MET A 337 -18.15 -10.64 -23.21
CA MET A 337 -16.96 -10.23 -22.46
C MET A 337 -17.01 -10.80 -21.05
N ILE A 338 -15.89 -11.37 -20.59
CA ILE A 338 -15.73 -11.89 -19.23
C ILE A 338 -14.53 -11.19 -18.61
N ASN A 339 -14.73 -10.50 -17.49
CA ASN A 339 -13.61 -9.88 -16.76
C ASN A 339 -12.76 -10.91 -16.04
N ILE A 340 -11.45 -10.73 -16.12
CA ILE A 340 -10.47 -11.48 -15.34
C ILE A 340 -10.17 -10.65 -14.09
N LEU A 341 -10.71 -11.10 -12.96
CA LEU A 341 -10.45 -10.54 -11.65
C LEU A 341 -9.37 -11.38 -10.95
N GLY A 342 -8.47 -10.72 -10.20
CA GLY A 342 -7.53 -11.43 -9.34
C GLY A 342 -8.27 -12.32 -8.34
N GLY A 343 -7.73 -13.52 -8.09
CA GLY A 343 -8.36 -14.51 -7.21
C GLY A 343 -7.85 -14.43 -5.77
N ALA A 344 -8.04 -15.53 -5.03
CA ALA A 344 -7.57 -15.66 -3.66
C ALA A 344 -6.03 -15.69 -3.55
N SER A 345 -5.39 -16.31 -4.55
CA SER A 345 -3.94 -16.34 -4.73
C SER A 345 -3.53 -15.52 -5.95
N ALA A 346 -2.24 -15.16 -6.02
CA ALA A 346 -1.70 -14.37 -7.14
C ALA A 346 -1.91 -15.08 -8.50
N ASP A 347 -1.84 -16.40 -8.54
CA ASP A 347 -1.91 -17.28 -9.71
C ASP A 347 -3.33 -17.82 -10.02
N SER A 348 -4.34 -17.53 -9.20
CA SER A 348 -5.71 -18.09 -9.36
C SER A 348 -6.32 -17.87 -10.75
N HIS A 349 -5.92 -16.80 -11.44
CA HIS A 349 -6.40 -16.43 -12.77
C HIS A 349 -5.74 -17.21 -13.92
N ASP A 350 -4.62 -17.90 -13.67
CA ASP A 350 -3.84 -18.59 -14.71
C ASP A 350 -4.62 -19.72 -15.37
N ARG A 351 -5.48 -20.43 -14.61
CA ARG A 351 -6.35 -21.47 -15.16
C ARG A 351 -7.38 -20.92 -16.15
N LEU A 352 -7.92 -19.73 -15.88
CA LEU A 352 -8.86 -19.05 -16.77
C LEU A 352 -8.15 -18.62 -18.06
N VAL A 353 -6.96 -18.03 -17.93
CA VAL A 353 -6.09 -17.64 -19.04
C VAL A 353 -5.69 -18.84 -19.91
N LYS A 354 -5.26 -19.93 -19.27
CA LYS A 354 -4.87 -21.17 -19.96
C LYS A 354 -6.06 -21.78 -20.72
N LYS A 355 -7.25 -21.78 -20.12
CA LYS A 355 -8.46 -22.28 -20.76
C LYS A 355 -8.81 -21.44 -21.99
N ALA A 356 -8.81 -20.11 -21.85
CA ALA A 356 -9.09 -19.19 -22.96
C ALA A 356 -8.15 -19.41 -24.16
N LYS A 357 -6.84 -19.57 -23.91
CA LYS A 357 -5.83 -19.86 -24.94
C LYS A 357 -6.00 -21.20 -25.66
N SER A 358 -6.76 -22.13 -25.07
CA SER A 358 -6.99 -23.47 -25.62
C SER A 358 -8.32 -23.62 -26.36
N MET A 359 -9.19 -22.61 -26.32
CA MET A 359 -10.54 -22.69 -26.88
C MET A 359 -10.57 -22.18 -28.31
N TYR A 360 -10.96 -23.05 -29.22
CA TYR A 360 -11.15 -22.75 -30.64
C TYR A 360 -12.42 -23.47 -31.12
N ALA A 361 -13.23 -22.77 -31.91
CA ALA A 361 -14.41 -23.35 -32.54
C ALA A 361 -14.65 -22.68 -33.89
N LYS A 362 -15.38 -23.37 -34.77
CA LYS A 362 -15.74 -22.80 -36.08
C LYS A 362 -16.69 -21.61 -35.86
N ASN A 363 -16.46 -20.52 -36.59
CA ASN A 363 -17.25 -19.28 -36.53
C ASN A 363 -17.27 -18.60 -35.15
N MET A 364 -16.36 -18.98 -34.24
CA MET A 364 -16.21 -18.36 -32.92
C MET A 364 -14.74 -18.06 -32.67
N ALA A 365 -14.47 -16.94 -31.99
CA ALA A 365 -13.11 -16.54 -31.65
C ALA A 365 -13.02 -16.08 -30.20
N VAL A 366 -11.90 -16.37 -29.56
CA VAL A 366 -11.59 -16.03 -28.16
C VAL A 366 -10.37 -15.13 -28.13
N TYR A 367 -10.53 -13.93 -27.57
CA TYR A 367 -9.49 -12.91 -27.48
C TYR A 367 -9.17 -12.64 -26.02
N LEU A 368 -7.89 -12.71 -25.67
CA LEU A 368 -7.41 -12.51 -24.31
C LEU A 368 -6.66 -11.18 -24.21
N HIS A 369 -7.06 -10.35 -23.26
CA HIS A 369 -6.43 -9.08 -22.94
C HIS A 369 -5.95 -9.11 -21.49
N LEU A 370 -4.64 -8.97 -21.28
CA LEU A 370 -4.03 -8.89 -19.94
C LEU A 370 -3.36 -7.54 -19.76
N TYR A 371 -3.57 -6.89 -18.62
CA TYR A 371 -3.17 -5.50 -18.41
C TYR A 371 -1.80 -5.32 -17.75
N GLY A 372 -1.04 -6.40 -17.56
CA GLY A 372 0.28 -6.35 -16.90
C GLY A 372 0.24 -5.96 -15.42
N LYS A 373 -0.90 -6.10 -14.74
CA LYS A 373 -1.09 -5.74 -13.33
C LYS A 373 -0.83 -6.92 -12.40
N GLU A 374 -0.28 -6.64 -11.22
CA GLU A 374 -0.24 -7.60 -10.12
C GLU A 374 -1.65 -8.07 -9.73
N SER A 375 -1.82 -9.38 -9.58
CA SER A 375 -3.05 -10.01 -9.12
C SER A 375 -3.29 -9.71 -7.64
N LYS A 376 -4.41 -9.06 -7.36
CA LYS A 376 -4.95 -8.82 -6.01
C LYS A 376 -6.43 -9.20 -6.01
N PRO A 377 -7.01 -9.66 -4.88
CA PRO A 377 -8.41 -10.02 -4.82
C PRO A 377 -9.32 -8.91 -5.37
N SER A 378 -10.20 -9.29 -6.30
CA SER A 378 -11.17 -8.39 -6.98
C SER A 378 -10.56 -7.29 -7.85
N ARG A 379 -9.23 -7.24 -8.03
CA ARG A 379 -8.59 -6.30 -8.96
C ARG A 379 -8.78 -6.77 -10.39
N LYS A 380 -9.23 -5.88 -11.28
CA LYS A 380 -9.32 -6.12 -12.72
C LYS A 380 -7.90 -6.24 -13.32
N ILE A 381 -7.53 -7.44 -13.76
CA ILE A 381 -6.19 -7.77 -14.30
C ILE A 381 -6.21 -8.10 -15.80
N GLY A 382 -7.39 -8.34 -16.36
CA GLY A 382 -7.60 -8.55 -17.79
C GLY A 382 -9.07 -8.73 -18.14
N HIS A 383 -9.36 -9.03 -19.40
CA HIS A 383 -10.66 -9.50 -19.85
C HIS A 383 -10.51 -10.49 -21.01
N ILE A 384 -11.57 -11.26 -21.25
CA ILE A 384 -11.69 -12.18 -22.39
C ILE A 384 -12.90 -11.74 -23.19
N THR A 385 -12.73 -11.55 -24.49
CA THR A 385 -13.85 -11.31 -25.42
C THR A 385 -14.03 -12.56 -26.27
N LEU A 386 -15.21 -13.17 -26.21
CA LEU A 386 -15.66 -14.17 -27.15
C LEU A 386 -16.54 -13.51 -28.20
N THR A 387 -16.40 -13.93 -29.45
CA THR A 387 -17.23 -13.44 -30.57
C THR A 387 -17.76 -14.61 -31.39
N SER A 388 -18.92 -14.44 -32.02
CA SER A 388 -19.53 -15.43 -32.89
C SER A 388 -20.34 -14.79 -34.01
N LEU A 389 -20.38 -15.46 -35.16
CA LEU A 389 -21.35 -15.15 -36.23
C LEU A 389 -22.74 -15.74 -35.96
N GLY A 390 -22.85 -16.64 -34.97
CA GLY A 390 -24.08 -17.28 -34.52
C GLY A 390 -24.81 -16.50 -33.42
N THR A 391 -25.80 -17.15 -32.82
CA THR A 391 -26.66 -16.53 -31.79
C THR A 391 -25.93 -16.37 -30.46
N ILE A 392 -26.41 -15.45 -29.61
CA ILE A 392 -25.86 -15.26 -28.26
C ILE A 392 -25.98 -16.53 -27.39
N ALA A 393 -27.01 -17.35 -27.62
CA ALA A 393 -27.22 -18.60 -26.90
C ALA A 393 -26.13 -19.64 -27.23
N GLU A 394 -25.79 -19.80 -28.51
CA GLU A 394 -24.70 -20.69 -28.94
C GLU A 394 -23.35 -20.22 -28.40
N LEU A 395 -23.11 -18.91 -28.38
CA LEU A 395 -21.89 -18.33 -27.84
C LEU A 395 -21.80 -18.47 -26.32
N GLU A 396 -22.93 -18.35 -25.62
CA GLU A 396 -23.01 -18.56 -24.18
C GLU A 396 -22.71 -20.02 -23.81
N GLU A 397 -23.23 -20.99 -24.56
CA GLU A 397 -22.89 -22.41 -24.41
C GLU A 397 -21.39 -22.64 -24.58
N PHE A 398 -20.79 -22.06 -25.62
CA PHE A 398 -19.35 -22.14 -25.84
C PHE A 398 -18.55 -21.45 -24.72
N ALA A 399 -19.05 -20.35 -24.17
CA ALA A 399 -18.40 -19.60 -23.09
C ALA A 399 -18.53 -20.27 -21.70
N GLN A 400 -19.44 -21.23 -21.51
CA GLN A 400 -19.71 -21.87 -20.21
C GLN A 400 -18.45 -22.35 -19.47
N PRO A 401 -17.45 -22.99 -20.10
CA PRO A 401 -16.24 -23.40 -19.39
C PRO A 401 -15.47 -22.23 -18.78
N LEU A 402 -15.45 -21.06 -19.44
CA LEU A 402 -14.79 -19.86 -18.93
C LEU A 402 -15.61 -19.20 -17.82
N ILE A 403 -16.93 -19.10 -18.00
CA ILE A 403 -17.86 -18.56 -17.00
C ILE A 403 -17.76 -19.39 -15.71
N LYS A 404 -17.74 -20.72 -15.84
CA LYS A 404 -17.59 -21.63 -14.70
C LYS A 404 -16.28 -21.41 -13.96
N ILE A 405 -15.15 -21.32 -14.67
CA ILE A 405 -13.85 -21.07 -14.03
C ILE A 405 -13.82 -19.68 -13.37
N ALA A 406 -14.39 -18.65 -14.01
CA ALA A 406 -14.47 -17.31 -13.42
C ALA A 406 -15.30 -17.31 -12.13
N GLU A 407 -16.43 -18.04 -12.12
CA GLU A 407 -17.25 -18.24 -10.92
C GLU A 407 -16.52 -19.08 -9.87
N GLU A 408 -15.76 -20.11 -10.24
CA GLU A 408 -14.91 -20.86 -9.29
C GLU A 408 -13.86 -19.96 -8.64
N ILE A 409 -13.21 -19.06 -9.40
CA ILE A 409 -12.26 -18.07 -8.86
C ILE A 409 -12.98 -17.08 -7.94
N ARG A 410 -14.19 -16.65 -8.31
CA ARG A 410 -15.02 -15.78 -7.45
C ARG A 410 -15.42 -16.51 -6.17
N GLN A 411 -15.87 -17.75 -6.25
CA GLN A 411 -16.21 -18.56 -5.09
C GLN A 411 -14.98 -18.83 -4.23
N GLU A 412 -13.80 -19.04 -4.81
CA GLU A 412 -12.54 -19.12 -4.06
C GLU A 412 -12.18 -17.80 -3.40
N ARG A 413 -12.46 -16.64 -4.02
CA ARG A 413 -12.31 -15.34 -3.35
C ARG A 413 -13.31 -15.17 -2.24
N LEU A 414 -14.59 -15.43 -2.48
CA LEU A 414 -15.64 -15.32 -1.47
C LEU A 414 -15.39 -16.33 -0.36
N GLN A 415 -14.88 -17.52 -0.68
CA GLN A 415 -14.36 -18.49 0.25
C GLN A 415 -13.12 -17.96 0.92
N ALA A 416 -12.12 -17.39 0.27
CA ALA A 416 -10.89 -16.91 0.90
C ALA A 416 -11.11 -15.66 1.75
N SER A 417 -12.01 -14.76 1.36
CA SER A 417 -12.53 -13.68 2.18
C SER A 417 -13.35 -14.28 3.30
N SER A 418 -14.25 -15.22 3.00
CA SER A 418 -14.96 -15.99 4.01
C SER A 418 -14.10 -17.03 4.74
N LYS A 419 -12.79 -17.19 4.47
CA LYS A 419 -11.87 -18.23 5.00
C LYS A 419 -10.72 -17.60 5.77
N ALA A 420 -10.30 -16.42 5.34
CA ALA A 420 -9.84 -15.32 6.17
C ALA A 420 -10.92 -14.90 7.19
N LEU A 421 -12.20 -15.20 6.92
CA LEU A 421 -13.33 -15.17 7.86
C LEU A 421 -13.95 -16.58 8.15
N ARG A 422 -13.29 -17.76 7.91
CA ARG A 422 -13.67 -19.23 8.15
C ARG A 422 -12.79 -20.32 7.47
N PRO A 423 -11.77 -20.95 8.09
CA PRO A 423 -11.16 -22.18 7.54
C PRO A 423 -12.21 -23.27 7.24
N GLN A 424 -12.08 -23.95 6.09
CA GLN A 424 -13.04 -24.91 5.51
C GLN A 424 -13.48 -26.00 6.50
N GLN A 425 -14.80 -26.21 6.63
CA GLN A 425 -15.41 -27.46 7.06
C GLN A 425 -15.55 -28.43 5.86
N ALA A 426 -15.39 -29.72 6.15
CA ALA A 426 -15.68 -30.87 5.30
C ALA A 426 -17.20 -30.97 4.97
N PRO A 427 -17.62 -31.82 4.01
CA PRO A 427 -18.87 -31.65 3.28
C PRO A 427 -20.14 -31.86 4.12
N ALA A 428 -21.20 -31.18 3.69
CA ALA A 428 -22.48 -31.03 4.37
C ALA A 428 -23.16 -32.36 4.73
N THR A 429 -23.47 -32.51 6.01
CA THR A 429 -24.61 -33.30 6.49
C THR A 429 -25.75 -32.36 6.88
N THR A 430 -26.91 -32.69 6.32
CA THR A 430 -28.21 -32.04 6.44
C THR A 430 -28.66 -31.78 7.89
N THR A 431 -29.13 -30.55 8.11
CA THR A 431 -30.23 -30.16 9.01
C THR A 431 -30.34 -30.84 10.38
N SER A 432 -30.02 -30.11 11.46
CA SER A 432 -30.80 -30.22 12.70
C SER A 432 -30.77 -28.91 13.51
N LYS A 433 -31.96 -28.46 13.89
CA LYS A 433 -32.20 -27.42 14.89
C LYS A 433 -31.82 -27.96 16.27
N GLY A 434 -31.09 -27.17 17.05
CA GLY A 434 -31.26 -27.01 18.51
C GLY A 434 -30.91 -28.17 19.48
N LYS A 435 -30.23 -27.77 20.56
CA LYS A 435 -30.07 -28.41 21.90
C LYS A 435 -29.08 -29.57 22.08
N GLY A 436 -27.87 -29.18 22.56
CA GLY A 436 -27.34 -29.52 23.89
C GLY A 436 -26.75 -30.91 24.15
N MET A 437 -25.45 -30.95 24.52
CA MET A 437 -25.01 -31.42 25.85
C MET A 437 -23.49 -31.21 26.03
N ASN A 438 -23.11 -30.38 27.00
CA ASN A 438 -22.51 -30.94 28.21
C ASN A 438 -23.32 -30.41 29.40
N LYS A 439 -23.60 -31.26 30.39
CA LYS A 439 -24.54 -31.02 31.50
C LYS A 439 -23.92 -30.25 32.67
N ASP A 440 -22.72 -29.75 32.50
CA ASP A 440 -22.00 -28.98 33.51
C ASP A 440 -22.13 -27.48 33.24
N LYS A 441 -22.21 -26.70 34.32
CA LYS A 441 -22.23 -25.23 34.23
C LYS A 441 -20.97 -24.77 33.47
N PRO A 442 -21.11 -23.92 32.43
CA PRO A 442 -19.99 -23.51 31.60
C PRO A 442 -18.98 -22.70 32.43
N LEU A 443 -17.70 -23.04 32.31
CA LEU A 443 -16.59 -22.38 33.01
C LEU A 443 -15.97 -21.26 32.16
N VAL A 444 -16.05 -21.35 30.83
CA VAL A 444 -15.51 -20.34 29.90
C VAL A 444 -16.61 -19.85 28.97
N LEU A 445 -16.80 -18.53 28.90
CA LEU A 445 -17.65 -17.90 27.89
C LEU A 445 -16.78 -17.43 26.73
N VAL A 446 -17.06 -17.90 25.53
CA VAL A 446 -16.47 -17.40 24.29
C VAL A 446 -17.48 -16.46 23.64
N THR A 447 -17.15 -15.19 23.54
CA THR A 447 -18.03 -14.20 22.91
C THR A 447 -17.35 -13.49 21.75
N MET A 448 -18.15 -13.08 20.78
CA MET A 448 -17.67 -12.41 19.59
C MET A 448 -18.58 -11.28 19.15
N GLY A 449 -17.98 -10.30 18.47
CA GLY A 449 -18.69 -9.15 17.96
C GLY A 449 -19.60 -9.50 16.79
N SER A 450 -19.23 -10.52 16.01
CA SER A 450 -19.94 -10.99 14.82
C SER A 450 -19.71 -12.49 14.60
N ASP A 451 -20.62 -13.16 13.90
CA ASP A 451 -20.47 -14.59 13.54
C ASP A 451 -19.29 -14.85 12.58
N SER A 452 -18.76 -13.79 11.98
CA SER A 452 -17.53 -13.81 11.18
C SER A 452 -16.26 -14.07 12.00
N ASP A 453 -16.27 -13.84 13.31
CA ASP A 453 -15.11 -14.08 14.22
C ASP A 453 -15.09 -15.51 14.79
N LEU A 454 -16.22 -16.22 14.68
CA LEU A 454 -16.40 -17.63 15.08
C LEU A 454 -15.28 -18.60 14.62
N PRO A 455 -14.62 -18.42 13.48
CA PRO A 455 -13.65 -19.42 13.01
C PRO A 455 -12.27 -19.18 13.55
N VAL A 456 -11.95 -17.91 13.84
CA VAL A 456 -10.85 -17.62 14.74
C VAL A 456 -11.18 -18.25 16.07
N ALA A 457 -12.41 -18.10 16.61
CA ALA A 457 -12.79 -18.72 17.88
C ALA A 457 -12.70 -20.26 17.88
N LYS A 458 -12.92 -20.91 16.72
CA LYS A 458 -12.94 -22.37 16.60
C LYS A 458 -11.65 -23.04 17.06
N ALA A 459 -10.48 -22.54 16.67
CA ALA A 459 -9.20 -23.11 17.11
C ALA A 459 -9.00 -23.04 18.63
N GLY A 460 -9.55 -22.01 19.30
CA GLY A 460 -9.57 -21.93 20.75
C GLY A 460 -10.61 -22.87 21.38
N ILE A 461 -11.80 -22.98 20.80
CA ILE A 461 -12.85 -23.91 21.23
C ILE A 461 -12.37 -25.36 21.14
N ASP A 462 -11.67 -25.73 20.07
CA ASP A 462 -11.14 -27.08 19.89
C ASP A 462 -10.10 -27.42 20.98
N ILE A 463 -9.27 -26.45 21.42
CA ILE A 463 -8.39 -26.61 22.60
C ILE A 463 -9.18 -26.75 23.90
N LEU A 464 -10.24 -25.97 24.10
CA LEU A 464 -11.10 -26.13 25.29
C LEU A 464 -11.72 -27.55 25.32
N ASN A 465 -12.10 -28.09 24.17
CA ASN A 465 -12.59 -29.48 24.04
C ASN A 465 -11.50 -30.51 24.36
N GLU A 466 -10.28 -30.35 23.83
CA GLU A 466 -9.14 -31.24 24.11
C GLU A 466 -8.83 -31.31 25.61
N PHE A 467 -8.90 -30.17 26.30
CA PHE A 467 -8.70 -30.09 27.75
C PHE A 467 -9.95 -30.48 28.56
N GLY A 468 -11.09 -30.72 27.91
CA GLY A 468 -12.36 -31.06 28.54
C GLY A 468 -12.97 -29.94 29.39
N VAL A 469 -12.69 -28.67 29.06
CA VAL A 469 -13.26 -27.50 29.75
C VAL A 469 -14.69 -27.25 29.25
N PRO A 470 -15.72 -27.18 30.13
CA PRO A 470 -17.06 -26.77 29.74
C PRO A 470 -17.08 -25.30 29.29
N TRP A 471 -17.57 -25.03 28.08
CA TRP A 471 -17.65 -23.68 27.51
C TRP A 471 -19.01 -23.40 26.91
N GLU A 472 -19.31 -22.10 26.76
CA GLU A 472 -20.45 -21.62 26.00
C GLU A 472 -20.01 -20.55 24.99
N VAL A 473 -20.78 -20.39 23.91
CA VAL A 473 -20.52 -19.37 22.90
C VAL A 473 -21.73 -18.48 22.72
N ASP A 474 -21.51 -17.17 22.64
CA ASP A 474 -22.55 -16.20 22.30
C ASP A 474 -22.00 -15.12 21.36
N ILE A 475 -22.91 -14.46 20.65
CA ILE A 475 -22.59 -13.29 19.81
C ILE A 475 -23.10 -12.07 20.56
N THR A 476 -22.17 -11.26 21.05
CA THR A 476 -22.45 -10.00 21.74
C THR A 476 -21.57 -8.92 21.16
N SER A 477 -22.16 -8.00 20.41
CA SER A 477 -21.46 -6.86 19.83
C SER A 477 -21.43 -5.70 20.82
N ALA A 478 -20.24 -5.14 21.07
CA ALA A 478 -20.11 -3.92 21.87
C ALA A 478 -20.75 -2.69 21.22
N HIS A 479 -20.89 -2.69 19.89
CA HIS A 479 -21.43 -1.56 19.13
C HIS A 479 -22.90 -1.77 18.75
N ARG A 480 -23.28 -3.00 18.39
CA ARG A 480 -24.63 -3.32 17.88
C ARG A 480 -25.58 -3.82 18.95
N THR A 481 -25.07 -4.45 20.00
CA THR A 481 -25.88 -5.01 21.09
C THR A 481 -25.28 -4.70 22.47
N PRO A 482 -24.97 -3.42 22.79
CA PRO A 482 -24.26 -3.05 24.02
C PRO A 482 -25.02 -3.45 25.29
N VAL A 483 -26.35 -3.35 25.29
CA VAL A 483 -27.19 -3.73 26.44
C VAL A 483 -27.13 -5.24 26.68
N LYS A 484 -27.28 -6.06 25.62
CA LYS A 484 -27.14 -7.52 25.71
C LYS A 484 -25.74 -7.91 26.18
N MET A 485 -24.71 -7.28 25.61
CA MET A 485 -23.31 -7.52 25.98
C MET A 485 -23.07 -7.20 27.46
N GLY A 486 -23.56 -6.06 27.96
CA GLY A 486 -23.49 -5.70 29.37
C GLY A 486 -24.21 -6.69 30.27
N GLN A 487 -25.43 -7.12 29.91
CA GLN A 487 -26.17 -8.15 30.65
C GLN A 487 -25.41 -9.47 30.71
N VAL A 488 -24.91 -9.95 29.56
CA VAL A 488 -24.10 -11.18 29.49
C VAL A 488 -22.85 -11.08 30.37
N ALA A 489 -22.19 -9.92 30.39
CA ALA A 489 -21.01 -9.66 31.22
C ALA A 489 -21.32 -9.70 32.72
N THR A 490 -22.39 -9.02 33.13
CA THR A 490 -22.79 -8.91 34.54
C THR A 490 -23.29 -10.26 35.07
N ASP A 491 -24.06 -11.00 34.28
CA ASP A 491 -24.61 -12.30 34.67
C ASP A 491 -23.58 -13.44 34.62
N ALA A 492 -22.42 -13.23 33.97
CA ALA A 492 -21.44 -14.30 33.72
C ALA A 492 -20.93 -14.96 35.01
N ALA A 493 -20.65 -14.16 36.05
CA ALA A 493 -20.14 -14.67 37.32
C ALA A 493 -21.18 -15.54 38.04
N ASP A 494 -22.45 -15.12 38.04
CA ASP A 494 -23.55 -15.85 38.68
C ASP A 494 -23.87 -17.16 37.97
N ARG A 495 -23.62 -17.22 36.66
CA ARG A 495 -23.74 -18.43 35.84
C ARG A 495 -22.63 -19.45 36.06
N GLY A 496 -21.59 -19.09 36.82
CA GLY A 496 -20.46 -19.96 37.15
C GLY A 496 -19.26 -19.85 36.21
N ILE A 497 -19.29 -18.91 35.26
CA ILE A 497 -18.16 -18.65 34.35
C ILE A 497 -16.98 -18.08 35.16
N LYS A 498 -15.77 -18.49 34.78
CA LYS A 498 -14.51 -18.13 35.44
C LYS A 498 -13.55 -17.34 34.55
N ALA A 499 -13.73 -17.40 33.23
CA ALA A 499 -12.97 -16.60 32.28
C ALA A 499 -13.82 -16.33 31.02
N ILE A 500 -13.60 -15.18 30.39
CA ILE A 500 -14.30 -14.78 29.16
C ILE A 500 -13.28 -14.57 28.05
N ILE A 501 -13.49 -15.17 26.89
CA ILE A 501 -12.67 -14.97 25.69
C ILE A 501 -13.48 -14.11 24.72
N CYS A 502 -12.97 -12.91 24.39
CA CYS A 502 -13.61 -11.96 23.51
C CYS A 502 -12.86 -11.84 22.18
N LEU A 503 -13.56 -12.10 21.07
CA LEU A 503 -13.02 -11.96 19.72
C LEU A 503 -13.69 -10.79 19.00
N ALA A 504 -12.89 -9.89 18.42
CA ALA A 504 -13.41 -8.83 17.55
C ALA A 504 -12.34 -8.30 16.59
N GLY A 505 -12.77 -7.91 15.39
CA GLY A 505 -11.94 -7.23 14.39
C GLY A 505 -12.35 -5.77 14.18
N GLY A 506 -11.46 -4.97 13.61
CA GLY A 506 -11.67 -3.56 13.30
C GLY A 506 -11.51 -2.66 14.52
N ALA A 507 -12.51 -1.81 14.79
CA ALA A 507 -12.64 -1.03 16.02
C ALA A 507 -13.07 -1.94 17.20
N ALA A 508 -12.16 -2.84 17.60
CA ALA A 508 -12.41 -4.04 18.40
C ALA A 508 -12.64 -3.83 19.91
N HIS A 509 -13.60 -2.98 20.28
CA HIS A 509 -13.87 -2.59 21.66
C HIS A 509 -14.52 -3.67 22.55
N LEU A 510 -14.90 -4.83 21.99
CA LEU A 510 -15.68 -5.84 22.71
C LEU A 510 -15.03 -6.29 24.02
N ALA A 511 -13.76 -6.67 23.98
CA ALA A 511 -13.07 -7.15 25.18
C ALA A 511 -13.01 -6.09 26.27
N GLY A 512 -12.77 -4.83 25.87
CA GLY A 512 -12.69 -3.73 26.81
C GLY A 512 -14.02 -3.37 27.44
N MET A 513 -15.09 -3.36 26.64
CA MET A 513 -16.44 -3.16 27.14
C MET A 513 -16.87 -4.32 28.04
N MET A 514 -16.61 -5.57 27.65
CA MET A 514 -16.93 -6.74 28.47
C MET A 514 -16.25 -6.65 29.85
N ALA A 515 -14.96 -6.31 29.88
CA ALA A 515 -14.19 -6.13 31.11
C ALA A 515 -14.71 -5.01 32.02
N ALA A 516 -15.42 -4.01 31.47
CA ALA A 516 -15.99 -2.92 32.27
C ALA A 516 -17.25 -3.35 33.04
N TYR A 517 -17.95 -4.41 32.58
CA TYR A 517 -19.21 -4.87 33.17
C TYR A 517 -19.07 -6.16 34.00
N THR A 518 -17.86 -6.73 34.10
CA THR A 518 -17.63 -8.00 34.81
C THR A 518 -16.33 -7.97 35.60
N PRO A 519 -16.29 -8.55 36.81
CA PRO A 519 -15.05 -8.73 37.57
C PRO A 519 -14.25 -9.96 37.10
N LEU A 520 -14.78 -10.76 36.17
CA LEU A 520 -14.11 -11.96 35.66
C LEU A 520 -12.95 -11.60 34.73
N PRO A 521 -11.88 -12.43 34.67
CA PRO A 521 -10.81 -12.26 33.70
C PRO A 521 -11.33 -12.27 32.26
N VAL A 522 -11.05 -11.21 31.51
CA VAL A 522 -11.37 -11.09 30.08
C VAL A 522 -10.09 -11.21 29.25
N ILE A 523 -10.09 -12.19 28.35
CA ILE A 523 -9.00 -12.47 27.41
C ILE A 523 -9.42 -11.94 26.04
N ALA A 524 -8.61 -11.04 25.49
CA ALA A 524 -8.90 -10.35 24.24
C ALA A 524 -8.15 -11.02 23.08
N VAL A 525 -8.87 -11.40 22.03
CA VAL A 525 -8.32 -11.98 20.79
C VAL A 525 -8.55 -10.97 19.65
N PRO A 526 -7.51 -10.23 19.25
CA PRO A 526 -7.62 -9.34 18.11
C PRO A 526 -7.84 -10.14 16.84
N VAL A 527 -8.91 -9.85 16.09
CA VAL A 527 -9.20 -10.52 14.81
C VAL A 527 -8.71 -9.64 13.66
N LYS A 528 -8.04 -10.25 12.69
CA LYS A 528 -7.49 -9.55 11.52
C LYS A 528 -8.61 -8.95 10.66
N ALA A 529 -8.73 -7.62 10.66
CA ALA A 529 -9.66 -6.88 9.78
C ALA A 529 -9.02 -6.48 8.43
N THR A 530 -9.87 -6.10 7.47
CA THR A 530 -9.57 -5.97 6.04
C THR A 530 -8.49 -4.95 5.67
N HIS A 531 -8.27 -3.91 6.47
CA HIS A 531 -7.47 -2.74 6.06
C HIS A 531 -6.11 -2.60 6.77
N LEU A 532 -5.99 -3.07 8.01
CA LEU A 532 -4.82 -2.80 8.87
C LEU A 532 -4.17 -4.08 9.43
N ASP A 533 -4.43 -5.22 8.79
CA ASP A 533 -3.88 -6.52 9.18
C ASP A 533 -4.10 -6.90 10.67
N GLY A 534 -5.14 -6.36 11.31
CA GLY A 534 -5.47 -6.61 12.73
C GLY A 534 -4.75 -5.71 13.73
N MET A 535 -3.91 -4.78 13.27
CA MET A 535 -3.23 -3.81 14.15
C MET A 535 -4.21 -2.86 14.82
N ASP A 536 -5.27 -2.46 14.12
CA ASP A 536 -6.39 -1.71 14.69
C ASP A 536 -7.04 -2.44 15.87
N SER A 537 -7.25 -3.73 15.70
CA SER A 537 -7.91 -4.60 16.68
C SER A 537 -7.00 -4.82 17.90
N LEU A 538 -5.69 -5.04 17.65
CA LEU A 538 -4.70 -5.20 18.69
C LEU A 538 -4.54 -3.93 19.51
N LEU A 539 -4.41 -2.78 18.85
CA LEU A 539 -4.28 -1.48 19.52
C LEU A 539 -5.53 -1.13 20.31
N SER A 540 -6.73 -1.43 19.80
CA SER A 540 -8.00 -1.22 20.50
C SER A 540 -8.14 -2.09 21.75
N MET A 541 -7.68 -3.35 21.70
CA MET A 541 -7.81 -4.29 22.81
C MET A 541 -6.70 -4.18 23.86
N VAL A 542 -5.51 -3.68 23.49
CA VAL A 542 -4.38 -3.52 24.42
C VAL A 542 -4.39 -2.16 25.13
N GLN A 543 -4.96 -1.11 24.52
CA GLN A 543 -5.05 0.22 25.09
C GLN A 543 -6.29 0.37 25.97
N MET A 544 -6.29 -0.30 27.12
CA MET A 544 -7.37 -0.21 28.09
C MET A 544 -7.18 0.94 29.10
N PRO A 545 -8.25 1.67 29.47
CA PRO A 545 -8.19 2.65 30.54
C PRO A 545 -7.87 1.98 31.90
N ARG A 546 -7.31 2.77 32.82
CA ARG A 546 -7.01 2.32 34.19
C ARG A 546 -8.26 1.72 34.84
N GLY A 547 -8.14 0.54 35.43
CA GLY A 547 -9.22 -0.15 36.14
C GLY A 547 -10.02 -1.15 35.31
N VAL A 548 -9.78 -1.28 33.99
CA VAL A 548 -10.51 -2.23 33.12
C VAL A 548 -9.52 -3.13 32.35
N PRO A 549 -8.79 -4.02 33.05
CA PRO A 549 -7.71 -4.79 32.43
C PRO A 549 -8.24 -5.90 31.51
N THR A 550 -7.60 -6.06 30.36
CA THR A 550 -7.79 -7.18 29.44
C THR A 550 -6.47 -7.93 29.25
N ALA A 551 -6.53 -9.25 29.10
CA ALA A 551 -5.37 -10.07 28.73
C ALA A 551 -5.35 -10.30 27.22
N THR A 552 -4.62 -9.47 26.48
CA THR A 552 -4.61 -9.50 25.01
C THR A 552 -3.59 -10.47 24.46
N VAL A 553 -4.02 -11.41 23.61
CA VAL A 553 -3.15 -12.35 22.89
C VAL A 553 -2.81 -11.84 21.48
N ALA A 554 -1.95 -12.56 20.76
CA ALA A 554 -1.59 -12.21 19.38
C ALA A 554 -2.80 -12.22 18.43
N ILE A 555 -2.69 -11.47 17.33
CA ILE A 555 -3.73 -11.38 16.29
C ILE A 555 -4.08 -12.78 15.77
N ASN A 556 -5.38 -13.06 15.65
CA ASN A 556 -5.97 -14.35 15.25
C ASN A 556 -5.59 -15.56 16.14
N ASN A 557 -5.07 -15.35 17.35
CA ASN A 557 -4.52 -16.43 18.18
C ASN A 557 -5.48 -16.88 19.31
N SER A 558 -6.64 -17.41 18.93
CA SER A 558 -7.61 -17.96 19.90
C SER A 558 -7.12 -19.20 20.65
N THR A 559 -6.19 -19.97 20.07
CA THR A 559 -5.51 -21.10 20.71
C THR A 559 -4.81 -20.65 21.99
N ASN A 560 -4.02 -19.58 21.93
CA ASN A 560 -3.36 -19.03 23.11
C ASN A 560 -4.36 -18.43 24.10
N ALA A 561 -5.48 -17.88 23.63
CA ALA A 561 -6.53 -17.40 24.53
C ALA A 561 -7.19 -18.54 25.31
N ALA A 562 -7.47 -19.67 24.66
CA ALA A 562 -7.97 -20.87 25.33
C ALA A 562 -6.96 -21.44 26.31
N LEU A 563 -5.69 -21.58 25.92
CA LEU A 563 -4.62 -22.03 26.83
C LEU A 563 -4.43 -21.09 28.03
N LEU A 564 -4.59 -19.78 27.83
CA LEU A 564 -4.54 -18.80 28.91
C LEU A 564 -5.75 -18.95 29.84
N ALA A 565 -6.96 -19.16 29.30
CA ALA A 565 -8.16 -19.47 30.10
C ALA A 565 -7.96 -20.76 30.91
N ILE A 566 -7.40 -21.81 30.31
CA ILE A 566 -7.08 -23.08 30.98
C ILE A 566 -6.05 -22.88 32.08
N ARG A 567 -5.05 -22.02 31.89
CA ARG A 567 -4.07 -21.68 32.95
C ARG A 567 -4.72 -20.91 34.09
N ILE A 568 -5.64 -19.98 33.80
CA ILE A 568 -6.43 -19.27 34.80
C ILE A 568 -7.27 -20.27 35.61
N LEU A 569 -7.95 -21.22 34.94
CA LEU A 569 -8.68 -22.30 35.61
C LEU A 569 -7.73 -23.18 36.43
N GLY A 570 -6.60 -23.59 35.85
CA GLY A 570 -5.59 -24.47 36.46
C GLY A 570 -4.93 -23.89 37.72
N ALA A 571 -4.95 -22.56 37.88
CA ALA A 571 -4.52 -21.93 39.13
C ALA A 571 -5.41 -22.29 40.33
N PHE A 572 -6.67 -22.67 40.08
CA PHE A 572 -7.66 -22.99 41.12
C PHE A 572 -8.24 -24.41 41.00
N MET A 573 -8.06 -25.07 39.85
CA MET A 573 -8.59 -26.40 39.52
C MET A 573 -7.43 -27.33 39.12
N PRO A 574 -6.97 -28.22 40.02
CA PRO A 574 -5.78 -29.06 39.81
C PRO A 574 -5.84 -29.93 38.54
N GLU A 575 -7.03 -30.35 38.12
CA GLU A 575 -7.23 -31.16 36.91
C GLU A 575 -6.67 -30.49 35.64
N TYR A 576 -6.90 -29.19 35.46
CA TYR A 576 -6.44 -28.45 34.29
C TYR A 576 -4.95 -28.12 34.38
N LEU A 577 -4.42 -27.99 35.60
CA LEU A 577 -2.97 -27.83 35.82
C LEU A 577 -2.19 -29.07 35.36
N GLU A 578 -2.66 -30.27 35.71
CA GLU A 578 -2.00 -31.51 35.28
C GLU A 578 -2.14 -31.73 33.77
N LYS A 579 -3.31 -31.49 33.18
CA LYS A 579 -3.48 -31.55 31.71
C LYS A 579 -2.55 -30.58 30.98
N MET A 580 -2.35 -29.37 31.53
CA MET A 580 -1.44 -28.37 30.96
C MET A 580 0.03 -28.81 31.05
N LYS A 581 0.44 -29.51 32.12
CA LYS A 581 1.79 -30.10 32.21
C LYS A 581 1.99 -31.18 31.15
N THR A 582 1.01 -32.06 30.95
CA THR A 582 1.06 -33.12 29.92
C THR A 582 1.19 -32.49 28.53
N TYR A 583 0.36 -31.51 28.20
CA TYR A 583 0.42 -30.79 26.92
C TYR A 583 1.80 -30.16 26.66
N GLN A 584 2.45 -29.60 27.69
CA GLN A 584 3.80 -29.03 27.55
C GLN A 584 4.87 -30.10 27.27
N LEU A 585 4.76 -31.28 27.90
CA LEU A 585 5.67 -32.40 27.67
C LEU A 585 5.50 -32.99 26.27
N ASP A 586 4.26 -33.12 25.80
CA ASP A 586 3.99 -33.63 24.44
C ASP A 586 4.51 -32.67 23.37
N MET A 587 4.40 -31.36 23.59
CA MET A 587 4.98 -30.35 22.69
C MET A 587 6.51 -30.42 22.63
N GLU A 588 7.18 -30.65 23.77
CA GLU A 588 8.63 -30.88 23.82
C GLU A 588 9.02 -32.12 23.02
N LYS A 589 8.29 -33.23 23.18
CA LYS A 589 8.49 -34.47 22.45
C LYS A 589 8.33 -34.28 20.93
N GLN A 590 7.26 -33.61 20.48
CA GLN A 590 7.03 -33.35 19.06
C GLN A 590 8.16 -32.53 18.39
N VAL A 591 8.74 -31.56 19.11
CA VAL A 591 9.86 -30.77 18.59
C VAL A 591 11.13 -31.61 18.48
N LEU A 592 11.41 -32.47 19.48
CA LEU A 592 12.53 -33.39 19.45
C LEU A 592 12.40 -34.43 18.33
N ASP A 593 11.20 -34.96 18.11
CA ASP A 593 10.91 -35.92 17.04
C ASP A 593 11.09 -35.27 15.65
N LYS A 594 10.59 -34.04 15.45
CA LYS A 594 10.79 -33.27 14.21
C LYS A 594 12.25 -32.90 13.98
N ALA A 595 12.98 -32.52 15.03
CA ALA A 595 14.40 -32.22 14.95
C ALA A 595 15.25 -33.46 14.63
N THR A 596 14.84 -34.63 15.12
CA THR A 596 15.48 -35.91 14.79
C THR A 596 15.21 -36.28 13.34
N LEU A 597 13.95 -36.19 12.90
CA LEU A 597 13.56 -36.42 11.51
C LEU A 597 14.32 -35.52 10.53
N LEU A 598 14.48 -34.23 10.84
CA LEU A 598 15.23 -33.26 10.03
C LEU A 598 16.73 -33.58 9.94
N ARG A 599 17.30 -34.31 10.92
CA ARG A 599 18.70 -34.75 10.88
C ARG A 599 18.88 -36.04 10.09
N GLU A 600 17.85 -36.86 10.02
CA GLU A 600 17.88 -38.18 9.36
C GLU A 600 17.54 -38.11 7.87
N ILE A 601 16.77 -37.12 7.44
CA ILE A 601 16.38 -36.95 6.03
C ILE A 601 16.93 -35.64 5.45
N ASP A 602 17.20 -35.65 4.14
CA ASP A 602 17.65 -34.46 3.41
C ASP A 602 16.62 -33.31 3.47
N VAL A 603 17.08 -32.06 3.39
CA VAL A 603 16.24 -30.87 3.58
C VAL A 603 15.13 -30.81 2.53
N GLU A 604 15.41 -31.18 1.29
CA GLU A 604 14.38 -31.25 0.24
C GLU A 604 13.36 -32.37 0.50
N ALA A 605 13.81 -33.51 1.03
CA ALA A 605 12.92 -34.61 1.41
C ALA A 605 12.05 -34.25 2.63
N TYR A 606 12.58 -33.51 3.60
CA TYR A 606 11.83 -32.99 4.74
C TYR A 606 10.75 -31.99 4.31
N LEU A 607 11.08 -31.08 3.39
CA LEU A 607 10.13 -30.13 2.81
C LEU A 607 9.04 -30.84 2.00
N ALA A 608 9.40 -31.85 1.19
CA ALA A 608 8.43 -32.65 0.46
C ALA A 608 7.50 -33.43 1.41
N LYS A 609 8.02 -33.93 2.54
CA LYS A 609 7.23 -34.61 3.57
C LYS A 609 6.31 -33.65 4.33
N MET A 610 6.73 -32.41 4.59
CA MET A 610 5.84 -31.38 5.14
C MET A 610 4.68 -31.04 4.20
N VAL A 611 4.91 -31.06 2.88
CA VAL A 611 3.84 -30.90 1.88
C VAL A 611 2.94 -32.14 1.83
N GLY A 612 3.51 -33.34 2.01
CA GLY A 612 2.78 -34.63 2.02
C GLY A 612 1.96 -34.90 3.27
N ASP A 613 2.45 -34.57 4.48
CA ASP A 613 1.75 -34.73 5.76
C ASP A 613 0.52 -33.81 5.87
N THR A 614 0.43 -32.80 5.00
CA THR A 614 -0.76 -31.94 4.88
C THR A 614 -1.93 -32.68 4.16
N LEU A 615 -1.67 -33.81 3.50
CA LEU A 615 -2.64 -34.58 2.70
C LEU A 615 -3.10 -35.90 3.34
N THR A 616 -2.46 -36.39 4.41
CA THR A 616 -2.68 -37.76 4.94
C THR A 616 -3.17 -37.83 6.40
N ALA A 617 -3.48 -36.72 7.05
CA ALA A 617 -3.97 -36.72 8.44
C ALA A 617 -5.48 -37.03 8.57
N THR A 618 -5.92 -38.20 8.10
CA THR A 618 -7.20 -38.83 8.48
C THR A 618 -7.04 -40.35 8.58
N ALA A 619 -6.41 -40.83 9.64
CA ALA A 619 -6.59 -42.17 10.22
C ALA A 619 -5.79 -42.26 11.52
N VAL A 620 -6.46 -42.62 12.62
CA VAL A 620 -5.85 -42.96 13.91
C VAL A 620 -5.81 -44.48 14.01
N ASP A 621 -4.73 -45.05 14.54
CA ASP A 621 -4.81 -46.29 15.31
C ASP A 621 -3.71 -46.36 16.38
N TYR A 622 -4.11 -46.87 17.54
CA TYR A 622 -3.36 -47.09 18.78
C TYR A 622 -2.62 -48.44 18.76
N GLU A 623 -1.41 -48.52 19.35
CA GLU A 623 -1.09 -49.36 20.53
C GLU A 623 0.43 -49.53 20.80
N LYS A 624 0.73 -49.66 22.11
CA LYS A 624 1.91 -50.22 22.84
C LYS A 624 3.11 -49.34 23.24
N GLU A 625 3.13 -49.04 24.55
CA GLU A 625 4.06 -49.56 25.61
C GLU A 625 5.56 -49.68 25.24
N ASP A 626 6.54 -49.41 26.09
CA ASP A 626 6.64 -48.92 27.48
C ASP A 626 8.14 -48.62 27.73
N ASP A 627 8.43 -48.01 28.87
CA ASP A 627 9.71 -48.08 29.60
C ASP A 627 10.91 -47.21 29.12
N LEU A 628 11.25 -46.19 29.92
CA LEU A 628 12.62 -45.93 30.41
C LEU A 628 12.69 -44.65 31.28
N THR A 629 12.61 -44.90 32.59
CA THR A 629 13.52 -44.39 33.65
C THR A 629 13.57 -42.90 34.00
N GLU A 630 12.74 -42.51 34.97
CA GLU A 630 13.11 -42.42 36.41
C GLU A 630 14.46 -41.79 36.85
N LYS A 631 15.09 -40.90 36.07
CA LYS A 631 16.23 -40.08 36.56
C LYS A 631 16.11 -38.57 36.37
N ALA A 632 15.07 -38.10 35.66
CA ALA A 632 14.83 -36.66 35.48
C ALA A 632 13.89 -36.02 36.52
N ARG A 633 13.16 -36.84 37.30
CA ARG A 633 12.08 -36.37 38.20
C ARG A 633 12.54 -35.86 39.58
N GLN A 634 13.80 -36.05 39.97
CA GLN A 634 14.24 -35.76 41.35
C GLN A 634 15.03 -34.44 41.56
N ARG A 635 15.13 -33.55 40.55
CA ARG A 635 15.99 -32.34 40.68
C ARG A 635 15.27 -30.99 40.76
N LYS A 636 13.94 -30.94 40.79
CA LYS A 636 13.20 -29.65 40.69
C LYS A 636 12.13 -29.43 41.75
N GLN A 637 12.25 -30.09 42.91
CA GLN A 637 11.31 -29.94 44.02
C GLN A 637 12.08 -29.63 45.30
N ARG A 638 12.58 -28.40 45.43
CA ARG A 638 12.99 -27.78 46.70
C ARG A 638 13.13 -26.28 46.53
N GLN A 639 12.52 -25.55 47.47
CA GLN A 639 12.40 -24.10 47.62
C GLN A 639 11.31 -23.43 46.80
N VAL A 640 10.11 -23.28 47.38
CA VAL A 640 9.61 -21.99 47.90
C VAL A 640 8.50 -22.29 48.92
N THR A 641 8.79 -22.07 50.20
CA THR A 641 7.79 -21.85 51.26
C THR A 641 8.38 -20.90 52.29
N SER A 642 7.89 -19.67 52.34
CA SER A 642 7.45 -19.02 53.58
C SER A 642 6.80 -17.67 53.23
N GLY A 643 5.58 -17.49 53.71
CA GLY A 643 4.80 -16.27 53.49
C GLY A 643 5.06 -15.19 54.55
N LYS A 644 4.69 -13.96 54.19
CA LYS A 644 4.19 -12.94 55.12
C LYS A 644 3.02 -12.19 54.48
N SER A 645 1.88 -12.29 55.19
CA SER A 645 0.68 -11.45 55.26
C SER A 645 0.26 -10.54 54.08
N ALA A 646 -0.93 -10.84 53.55
CA ALA A 646 -1.63 -10.22 52.43
C ALA A 646 -2.33 -8.88 52.73
N GLN A 647 -1.75 -8.00 53.55
CA GLN A 647 -2.39 -6.72 53.92
C GLN A 647 -1.47 -5.49 53.79
N THR A 648 -0.35 -5.61 53.06
CA THR A 648 0.58 -4.50 52.80
C THR A 648 0.85 -4.30 51.30
N LEU A 649 0.15 -5.02 50.42
CA LEU A 649 0.40 -5.02 48.97
C LEU A 649 -0.48 -4.06 48.17
N GLU A 650 -1.30 -3.24 48.82
CA GLU A 650 -2.31 -2.42 48.12
C GLU A 650 -1.86 -0.98 47.82
N ASN A 651 -0.59 -0.62 48.04
CA ASN A 651 -0.12 0.75 47.81
C ASN A 651 1.23 0.91 47.08
N ASP A 652 1.83 -0.16 46.55
CA ASP A 652 3.11 -0.03 45.83
C ASP A 652 2.90 0.29 44.35
N ARG A 653 3.38 1.47 43.95
CA ARG A 653 3.48 1.90 42.55
C ARG A 653 4.46 0.98 41.78
N PRO A 654 4.36 0.89 40.44
CA PRO A 654 4.94 -0.21 39.64
C PRO A 654 6.47 -0.40 39.65
N TRP A 655 7.25 0.43 40.34
CA TRP A 655 8.72 0.37 40.37
C TRP A 655 9.33 -0.31 41.61
N HIS A 656 8.53 -0.93 42.48
CA HIS A 656 9.01 -1.70 43.63
C HIS A 656 9.50 -3.14 43.30
N ARG A 657 10.24 -3.32 42.20
CA ARG A 657 10.95 -4.60 41.94
C ARG A 657 12.35 -4.57 42.55
N GLU A 658 12.59 -5.43 43.53
CA GLU A 658 13.94 -5.80 43.96
C GLU A 658 14.75 -6.31 42.76
N GLY A 659 15.93 -5.72 42.52
CA GLY A 659 16.90 -6.19 41.53
C GLY A 659 17.51 -5.16 40.56
N SER A 660 17.19 -3.87 40.67
CA SER A 660 17.67 -2.83 39.74
C SER A 660 19.04 -2.20 40.05
N HIS A 661 19.86 -2.83 40.92
CA HIS A 661 21.16 -2.25 41.33
C HIS A 661 22.27 -2.31 40.28
N SER A 662 22.07 -2.96 39.13
CA SER A 662 23.03 -2.93 38.03
C SER A 662 22.53 -2.07 36.87
N GLN A 663 23.22 -0.95 36.59
CA GLN A 663 22.97 -0.17 35.38
C GLN A 663 23.19 -1.08 34.15
N PRO A 664 22.19 -1.23 33.25
CA PRO A 664 22.40 -1.97 32.02
C PRO A 664 23.48 -1.27 31.18
N LYS A 665 24.43 -2.04 30.64
CA LYS A 665 25.50 -1.51 29.79
C LYS A 665 24.90 -0.67 28.66
N SER A 666 25.33 0.59 28.54
CA SER A 666 24.88 1.51 27.50
C SER A 666 25.14 0.91 26.12
N THR A 667 24.15 0.97 25.24
CA THR A 667 24.24 0.46 23.87
C THR A 667 24.89 1.48 22.93
N SER A 668 24.85 2.78 23.26
CA SER A 668 25.46 3.90 22.52
C SER A 668 26.49 4.68 23.36
N PRO A 669 27.36 5.51 22.76
CA PRO A 669 28.22 6.42 23.51
C PRO A 669 27.39 7.36 24.40
N ASP A 670 27.92 7.67 25.57
CA ASP A 670 27.25 8.50 26.57
C ASP A 670 27.45 10.01 26.26
N PRO A 671 26.38 10.77 25.98
CA PRO A 671 26.49 12.20 25.69
C PRO A 671 26.87 13.07 26.90
N THR A 672 26.77 12.58 28.16
CA THR A 672 27.21 13.37 29.34
C THR A 672 28.68 13.16 29.69
N GLY A 673 29.39 12.27 29.00
CA GLY A 673 30.77 11.94 29.36
C GLY A 673 30.93 11.33 30.76
N GLY A 674 29.86 10.75 31.32
CA GLY A 674 29.86 10.11 32.64
C GLY A 674 29.32 10.95 33.81
N ASP A 675 28.84 12.17 33.57
CA ASP A 675 28.17 12.97 34.61
C ASP A 675 26.80 12.38 34.96
N VAL A 676 26.64 11.96 36.22
CA VAL A 676 25.44 11.30 36.77
C VAL A 676 24.36 12.30 37.20
N THR A 677 24.70 13.58 37.32
CA THR A 677 23.77 14.64 37.74
C THR A 677 22.91 15.18 36.59
N LYS A 678 23.28 14.87 35.35
CA LYS A 678 22.57 15.26 34.13
C LYS A 678 21.75 14.10 33.56
N GLY A 679 20.60 14.42 32.97
CA GLY A 679 19.85 13.51 32.13
C GLY A 679 20.56 13.23 30.81
N ARG A 680 20.20 12.13 30.16
CA ARG A 680 20.80 11.64 28.93
C ARG A 680 19.74 11.27 27.91
N LEU A 681 19.82 11.85 26.72
CA LEU A 681 19.03 11.41 25.58
C LEU A 681 19.90 10.48 24.72
N LEU A 682 19.51 9.21 24.59
CA LEU A 682 20.23 8.20 23.85
C LEU A 682 19.49 7.85 22.56
N THR A 683 20.25 7.54 21.51
CA THR A 683 19.70 7.06 20.24
C THR A 683 19.57 5.55 20.25
N THR A 684 18.43 5.02 19.83
CA THR A 684 18.24 3.58 19.67
C THR A 684 18.58 3.14 18.24
N PRO A 685 18.74 1.83 17.97
CA PRO A 685 18.82 1.29 16.60
C PRO A 685 17.54 1.49 15.78
N THR A 686 16.45 1.92 16.41
CA THR A 686 15.16 2.25 15.78
C THR A 686 14.96 3.77 15.76
N ARG A 687 13.90 4.27 15.12
CA ARG A 687 13.60 5.73 15.11
C ARG A 687 13.24 6.32 16.50
N LEU A 688 13.21 5.51 17.56
CA LEU A 688 12.93 5.94 18.93
C LEU A 688 14.18 6.52 19.62
N LEU A 689 13.94 7.44 20.54
CA LEU A 689 14.92 8.01 21.45
C LEU A 689 14.65 7.53 22.87
N LYS A 690 15.70 7.33 23.67
CA LYS A 690 15.60 6.94 25.06
C LYS A 690 16.09 8.08 25.94
N LEU A 691 15.17 8.76 26.62
CA LEU A 691 15.45 9.81 27.58
C LEU A 691 15.62 9.22 28.98
N ILE A 692 16.75 9.47 29.63
CA ILE A 692 17.05 9.04 30.99
C ILE A 692 17.16 10.28 31.86
N LEU A 693 16.33 10.41 32.89
CA LEU A 693 16.29 11.58 33.79
C LEU A 693 16.66 11.16 35.23
N PRO A 694 17.58 11.86 35.91
CA PRO A 694 17.81 11.69 37.34
C PRO A 694 16.64 12.36 38.10
N MET A 695 15.77 11.56 38.71
CA MET A 695 14.57 12.09 39.38
C MET A 695 14.88 12.55 40.80
N PRO A 696 14.70 13.83 41.16
CA PRO A 696 15.11 14.34 42.46
C PRO A 696 14.19 13.94 43.63
N PHE A 697 13.17 13.11 43.38
CA PHE A 697 12.12 12.78 44.35
C PHE A 697 12.27 11.34 44.85
N HIS A 698 12.12 11.16 46.16
CA HIS A 698 12.16 9.83 46.76
C HIS A 698 10.84 9.07 46.48
N PRO A 699 10.84 7.75 46.25
CA PRO A 699 9.60 6.98 45.99
C PRO A 699 8.50 7.11 47.04
N LYS A 700 8.86 7.41 48.29
CA LYS A 700 7.94 7.61 49.43
C LYS A 700 7.50 9.07 49.63
N GLN A 701 7.94 10.00 48.78
CA GLN A 701 7.61 11.41 48.92
C GLN A 701 6.17 11.66 48.41
N GLU A 702 5.29 12.12 49.30
CA GLU A 702 3.87 12.36 48.98
C GLU A 702 3.65 13.65 48.15
N HIS A 703 4.38 14.72 48.46
CA HIS A 703 4.26 16.01 47.78
C HIS A 703 5.63 16.63 47.41
N ILE A 704 5.71 17.30 46.26
CA ILE A 704 6.96 17.94 45.77
C ILE A 704 7.53 18.94 46.77
N ASN A 705 6.67 19.65 47.50
CA ASN A 705 7.02 20.73 48.41
C ASN A 705 7.08 20.32 49.90
N GLU A 706 6.88 19.05 50.23
CA GLU A 706 6.97 18.54 51.60
C GLU A 706 8.21 17.65 51.78
N PRO A 707 9.03 17.84 52.83
CA PRO A 707 10.16 16.97 53.11
C PRO A 707 9.68 15.61 53.64
N VAL A 708 10.41 14.54 53.29
CA VAL A 708 10.14 13.19 53.82
C VAL A 708 10.47 13.16 55.32
N GLU A 709 9.50 12.83 56.18
CA GLU A 709 9.75 12.65 57.61
C GLU A 709 10.65 11.44 57.86
N GLY A 710 11.83 11.65 58.46
CA GLY A 710 12.60 10.60 59.13
C GLY A 710 14.00 10.25 58.62
N GLU A 711 14.58 10.94 57.62
CA GLU A 711 15.94 10.61 57.16
C GLU A 711 17.01 11.65 57.54
N ASN A 712 18.05 11.12 58.21
CA ASN A 712 19.28 11.82 58.53
C ASN A 712 20.00 12.27 57.26
N LYS A 713 20.51 13.50 57.29
CA LYS A 713 21.48 14.05 56.33
C LYS A 713 22.75 13.19 56.34
N GLY A 714 22.84 12.20 55.46
CA GLY A 714 24.10 11.47 55.29
C GLY A 714 23.99 10.08 54.70
N GLN A 715 23.39 9.93 53.51
CA GLN A 715 23.71 8.81 52.62
C GLN A 715 23.18 9.13 51.21
N GLU A 716 24.06 9.08 50.21
CA GLU A 716 23.73 9.18 48.78
C GLU A 716 23.02 7.90 48.31
N ASP A 717 21.88 7.58 48.92
CA ASP A 717 21.11 6.38 48.55
C ASP A 717 20.33 6.64 47.26
N THR A 718 20.98 6.23 46.16
CA THR A 718 20.48 5.85 44.83
C THR A 718 19.10 6.39 44.43
N VAL A 719 19.09 7.65 44.01
CA VAL A 719 18.04 8.18 43.11
C VAL A 719 17.95 7.28 41.87
N GLN A 720 16.83 6.61 41.66
CA GLN A 720 16.63 5.77 40.49
C GLN A 720 16.37 6.66 39.25
N PRO A 721 17.10 6.47 38.14
CA PRO A 721 16.88 7.24 36.93
C PRO A 721 15.61 6.78 36.22
N LEU A 722 14.75 7.74 35.86
CA LEU A 722 13.55 7.50 35.04
C LEU A 722 13.96 7.34 33.58
N ALA A 723 13.56 6.23 32.95
CA ALA A 723 13.81 5.97 31.54
C ALA A 723 12.51 6.04 30.73
N ILE A 724 12.46 6.96 29.77
CA ILE A 724 11.31 7.21 28.89
C ILE A 724 11.71 6.95 27.45
N LEU A 725 10.90 6.22 26.70
CA LEU A 725 11.03 6.09 25.25
C LEU A 725 10.17 7.15 24.57
N VAL A 726 10.77 7.88 23.63
CA VAL A 726 10.14 9.02 22.96
C VAL A 726 10.26 8.87 21.45
N HIS A 727 9.17 9.09 20.73
CA HIS A 727 9.18 9.12 19.28
C HIS A 727 9.31 10.57 18.78
N PRO A 728 10.15 10.87 17.77
CA PRO A 728 10.39 12.24 17.30
C PRO A 728 9.12 13.01 16.86
N GLN A 729 8.14 12.32 16.29
CA GLN A 729 6.88 12.94 15.83
C GLN A 729 5.85 13.17 16.96
N GLN A 730 6.15 12.79 18.21
CA GLN A 730 5.26 13.09 19.33
C GLN A 730 5.36 14.57 19.70
N PRO A 731 4.26 15.22 20.11
CA PRO A 731 4.32 16.59 20.62
C PRO A 731 4.98 16.64 22.00
N LEU A 732 5.64 17.74 22.33
CA LEU A 732 6.29 17.96 23.64
C LEU A 732 5.31 17.80 24.81
N SER A 733 4.05 18.19 24.65
CA SER A 733 2.98 18.01 25.64
C SER A 733 2.73 16.55 26.02
N TYR A 734 3.02 15.60 25.11
CA TYR A 734 2.99 14.18 25.44
C TYR A 734 4.11 13.80 26.40
N LEU A 735 5.33 14.33 26.17
CA LEU A 735 6.47 14.14 27.06
C LEU A 735 6.28 14.86 28.41
N GLU A 736 5.67 16.05 28.42
CA GLU A 736 5.26 16.75 29.65
C GLU A 736 4.37 15.85 30.51
N ARG A 737 3.31 15.27 29.92
CA ARG A 737 2.37 14.41 30.62
C ARG A 737 3.00 13.12 31.15
N LEU A 738 3.92 12.52 30.39
CA LEU A 738 4.66 11.33 30.83
C LEU A 738 5.54 11.63 32.03
N ILE A 739 6.24 12.76 32.04
CA ILE A 739 7.05 13.13 33.21
C ILE A 739 6.13 13.52 34.38
N GLN A 740 5.02 14.23 34.13
CA GLN A 740 4.01 14.58 35.13
C GLN A 740 3.40 13.36 35.83
N SER A 741 3.20 12.25 35.12
CA SER A 741 2.66 11.03 35.72
C SER A 741 3.64 10.30 36.66
N GLU A 742 4.94 10.58 36.52
CA GLU A 742 6.01 9.90 37.27
C GLU A 742 6.52 10.74 38.46
N ILE A 743 6.02 11.96 38.64
CA ILE A 743 6.37 12.87 39.76
C ILE A 743 5.21 13.01 40.75
N PRO A 744 5.50 13.22 42.05
CA PRO A 744 4.45 13.47 43.04
C PRO A 744 3.70 14.78 42.75
N PRO A 745 2.44 14.92 43.20
CA PRO A 745 1.69 16.16 43.04
C PRO A 745 2.25 17.30 43.91
N LEU A 746 1.96 18.53 43.52
CA LEU A 746 2.26 19.74 44.27
C LEU A 746 1.06 20.10 45.18
N ARG A 747 1.32 20.43 46.44
CA ARG A 747 0.28 20.93 47.35
C ARG A 747 0.25 22.45 47.33
N TYR A 748 -0.84 23.05 46.83
CA TYR A 748 -1.01 24.50 46.74
C TYR A 748 -2.37 24.92 47.30
N ASN A 749 -2.38 25.83 48.28
CA ASN A 749 -3.60 26.31 48.96
C ASN A 749 -4.52 25.19 49.49
N GLY A 750 -3.93 24.11 50.02
CA GLY A 750 -4.68 22.98 50.60
C GLY A 750 -5.32 22.03 49.57
N ARG A 751 -5.05 22.21 48.27
CA ARG A 751 -5.46 21.29 47.19
C ARG A 751 -4.24 20.69 46.50
N GLU A 752 -4.40 19.47 46.01
CA GLU A 752 -3.40 18.80 45.17
C GLU A 752 -3.53 19.30 43.72
N LYS A 753 -2.41 19.72 43.14
CA LYS A 753 -2.28 20.14 41.74
C LYS A 753 -1.14 19.34 41.11
N LEU A 754 -1.31 18.91 39.86
CA LEU A 754 -0.19 18.39 39.08
C LEU A 754 0.78 19.53 38.75
N PRO A 755 2.10 19.33 38.88
CA PRO A 755 3.08 20.36 38.58
C PRO A 755 3.17 20.64 37.08
N ASP A 756 3.27 21.91 36.69
CA ASP A 756 3.55 22.30 35.32
C ASP A 756 5.01 22.00 34.95
N ILE A 757 5.22 21.40 33.78
CA ILE A 757 6.56 21.09 33.24
C ILE A 757 6.84 21.98 32.04
N VAL A 758 8.05 22.56 32.00
CA VAL A 758 8.46 23.47 30.93
C VAL A 758 9.81 23.04 30.35
N PHE A 759 9.85 22.91 29.02
CA PHE A 759 11.08 22.66 28.26
C PHE A 759 11.71 23.98 27.82
N ARG A 760 13.03 24.11 28.04
CA ARG A 760 13.83 25.26 27.63
C ARG A 760 15.06 24.81 26.84
N ALA A 761 15.39 25.54 25.78
CA ALA A 761 16.63 25.39 25.01
C ALA A 761 17.26 26.76 24.76
N GLU A 762 18.53 26.77 24.39
CA GLU A 762 19.31 27.98 24.09
C GLU A 762 18.88 28.57 22.73
N ALA A 763 18.66 29.90 22.66
CA ALA A 763 18.27 30.61 21.45
C ALA A 763 19.38 31.51 20.89
N ASP A 764 19.39 31.75 19.57
CA ASP A 764 20.40 32.55 18.89
C ASP A 764 20.23 34.07 19.13
N GLN A 765 21.34 34.81 19.25
CA GLN A 765 21.33 36.25 19.50
C GLN A 765 21.02 37.08 18.24
N GLU A 766 21.27 36.57 17.03
CA GLU A 766 21.08 37.34 15.78
C GLU A 766 19.60 37.72 15.51
N GLU A 767 18.63 36.95 16.01
CA GLU A 767 17.20 37.27 15.87
C GLU A 767 16.64 38.20 16.97
N SER A 768 17.37 38.39 18.08
CA SER A 768 16.89 39.20 19.21
C SER A 768 16.79 40.71 18.90
N HIS A 769 17.50 41.17 17.87
CA HIS A 769 17.49 42.59 17.47
C HIS A 769 16.30 43.01 16.59
N GLN A 770 15.56 42.07 15.99
CA GLN A 770 14.42 42.41 15.12
C GLN A 770 13.04 42.38 15.81
N ARG A 771 12.95 41.93 17.09
CA ARG A 771 11.66 41.74 17.80
C ARG A 771 11.50 42.64 19.03
N LYS A 772 11.85 43.94 18.94
CA LYS A 772 11.58 44.89 20.04
C LYS A 772 10.17 45.51 20.03
N ASP A 773 9.38 45.32 18.97
CA ASP A 773 8.01 45.83 18.88
C ASP A 773 6.99 44.69 18.73
N ARG A 774 6.64 44.02 19.85
CA ARG A 774 5.34 43.36 20.09
C ARG A 774 5.31 42.77 21.51
N SER A 775 4.22 43.04 22.21
CA SER A 775 3.94 42.68 23.60
C SER A 775 4.02 41.17 23.92
N ASP A 776 4.66 40.84 25.05
CA ASP A 776 4.35 39.73 25.99
C ASP A 776 4.11 38.30 25.46
N SER A 777 4.92 37.80 24.52
CA SER A 777 4.97 36.35 24.24
C SER A 777 6.39 35.78 24.30
N ASN A 778 6.79 35.23 25.45
CA ASN A 778 8.05 34.53 25.70
C ASN A 778 8.08 33.08 25.13
N VAL A 779 7.48 32.83 23.96
CA VAL A 779 7.37 31.49 23.35
C VAL A 779 8.00 31.52 21.96
N ALA A 780 9.01 30.67 21.72
CA ALA A 780 9.66 30.57 20.41
C ALA A 780 8.83 29.75 19.40
N SER A 781 8.80 30.22 18.15
CA SER A 781 8.32 29.49 16.97
C SER A 781 9.51 29.01 16.14
N TYR A 782 9.40 27.82 15.55
CA TYR A 782 10.44 27.16 14.75
C TYR A 782 11.04 28.07 13.65
N SER A 783 12.38 28.18 13.60
CA SER A 783 13.12 29.09 12.71
C SER A 783 13.65 28.46 11.41
N GLY A 784 13.47 27.14 11.21
CA GLY A 784 13.72 26.49 9.92
C GLY A 784 15.18 26.34 9.47
N LEU A 785 16.18 26.82 10.22
CA LEU A 785 17.60 26.74 9.83
C LEU A 785 18.44 26.23 11.00
N GLY A 786 19.07 25.05 10.82
CA GLY A 786 20.02 24.38 11.73
C GLY A 786 21.44 24.91 11.58
N HIS A 787 22.11 25.26 12.67
CA HIS A 787 23.56 25.53 12.71
C HIS A 787 24.17 24.89 13.98
N GLU A 788 25.29 24.20 13.87
CA GLU A 788 26.12 23.89 15.04
C GLU A 788 26.85 25.17 15.49
N GLY A 789 26.32 25.83 16.54
CA GLY A 789 26.91 27.05 17.06
C GLY A 789 28.27 26.81 17.75
N PRO A 790 29.25 27.71 17.61
CA PRO A 790 30.46 27.65 18.41
C PRO A 790 30.12 27.82 19.89
N ASN A 791 30.87 27.13 20.75
CA ASN A 791 30.73 27.08 22.21
C ASN A 791 30.85 28.48 22.85
N LYS A 792 29.79 29.29 22.78
CA LYS A 792 29.70 30.65 23.35
C LYS A 792 29.10 30.55 24.75
N LYS A 793 29.65 31.32 25.70
CA LYS A 793 29.39 31.13 27.14
C LYS A 793 28.07 31.69 27.66
N GLU A 794 27.29 32.46 26.89
CA GLU A 794 26.03 33.05 27.38
C GLU A 794 25.04 33.33 26.23
N ALA A 795 24.16 32.36 25.88
CA ALA A 795 22.95 32.65 25.11
C ALA A 795 21.66 32.46 25.95
N PRO A 796 20.58 33.19 25.62
CA PRO A 796 19.33 33.20 26.39
C PRO A 796 18.56 31.88 26.26
N TRP A 797 18.05 31.37 27.39
CA TRP A 797 17.22 30.16 27.44
C TRP A 797 15.76 30.51 27.18
N VAL A 798 15.16 29.91 26.14
CA VAL A 798 13.79 30.22 25.71
C VAL A 798 12.87 29.02 25.93
N ARG A 799 11.62 29.30 26.32
CA ARG A 799 10.57 28.30 26.50
C ARG A 799 10.02 27.85 25.16
N TRP A 800 9.87 26.54 25.01
CA TRP A 800 9.21 25.91 23.87
C TRP A 800 7.73 25.66 24.14
N SER A 801 6.93 25.68 23.07
CA SER A 801 5.50 25.35 23.12
C SER A 801 5.30 23.84 23.27
N GLY A 802 4.36 23.41 24.11
CA GLY A 802 3.99 22.00 24.26
C GLY A 802 3.34 21.39 23.01
N SER A 803 2.99 22.19 22.00
CA SER A 803 2.44 21.69 20.72
C SER A 803 3.51 21.35 19.68
N THR A 804 4.79 21.65 19.95
CA THR A 804 5.88 21.38 19.00
C THR A 804 6.28 19.91 19.03
N GLU A 805 6.67 19.35 17.89
CA GLU A 805 7.21 17.99 17.80
C GLU A 805 8.53 17.87 18.57
N VAL A 806 8.71 16.74 19.27
CA VAL A 806 9.92 16.42 20.03
C VAL A 806 11.14 16.41 19.11
N GLY A 807 10.99 15.95 17.87
CA GLY A 807 12.06 15.92 16.87
C GLY A 807 12.59 17.30 16.53
N ASP A 808 11.71 18.27 16.30
CA ASP A 808 12.10 19.66 16.01
C ASP A 808 12.73 20.33 17.22
N PHE A 809 12.20 20.10 18.41
CA PHE A 809 12.80 20.56 19.66
C PHE A 809 14.20 19.99 19.89
N ILE A 810 14.38 18.68 19.69
CA ILE A 810 15.68 18.02 19.85
C ILE A 810 16.68 18.48 18.79
N ARG A 811 16.23 18.75 17.57
CA ARG A 811 17.06 19.28 16.48
C ARG A 811 17.63 20.67 16.85
N ASP A 812 16.82 21.52 17.47
CA ASP A 812 17.29 22.83 17.93
C ASP A 812 18.15 22.73 19.20
N ALA A 813 17.74 21.90 20.17
CA ALA A 813 18.48 21.63 21.39
C ALA A 813 19.84 20.94 21.16
N ALA A 814 20.01 20.23 20.04
CA ALA A 814 21.29 19.62 19.66
C ALA A 814 22.40 20.65 19.45
N ARG A 815 22.06 21.91 19.11
CA ARG A 815 23.00 23.01 18.92
C ARG A 815 23.70 23.41 20.21
N GLY A 816 22.92 23.58 21.28
CA GLY A 816 23.43 23.87 22.63
C GLY A 816 23.99 22.64 23.35
N ARG A 817 23.89 21.45 22.74
CA ARG A 817 24.25 20.11 23.30
C ARG A 817 23.53 19.72 24.59
N GLU A 818 22.74 20.62 25.16
CA GLU A 818 21.89 20.37 26.31
C GLU A 818 20.57 21.14 26.21
N PHE A 819 19.54 20.59 26.84
CA PHE A 819 18.31 21.31 27.14
C PHE A 819 17.96 21.20 28.62
N ALA A 820 17.07 22.08 29.10
CA ALA A 820 16.67 22.14 30.50
C ALA A 820 15.18 21.83 30.65
N ILE A 821 14.85 21.05 31.67
CA ILE A 821 13.48 20.76 32.10
C ILE A 821 13.25 21.45 33.44
N VAL A 822 12.22 22.30 33.50
CA VAL A 822 11.81 23.01 34.71
C VAL A 822 10.52 22.38 35.23
N ILE A 823 10.50 22.00 36.51
CA ILE A 823 9.35 21.40 37.19
C ILE A 823 8.80 22.41 38.20
N GLU A 824 7.52 22.74 38.12
CA GLU A 824 6.84 23.64 39.07
C GLU A 824 6.97 23.13 40.52
N GLY A 825 7.42 24.00 41.44
CA GLY A 825 7.63 23.65 42.85
C GLY A 825 9.00 23.03 43.17
N TYR A 826 9.79 22.65 42.16
CA TYR A 826 11.17 22.19 42.34
C TYR A 826 12.19 23.30 42.04
N LYS A 827 13.16 23.51 42.94
CA LYS A 827 14.06 24.68 42.89
C LYS A 827 15.21 24.58 41.87
N LYS A 828 15.52 23.39 41.34
CA LYS A 828 16.64 23.18 40.40
C LYS A 828 16.10 22.82 39.01
N GLU A 829 16.81 23.22 37.96
CA GLU A 829 16.52 22.79 36.58
C GLU A 829 17.22 21.44 36.29
N LEU A 830 16.53 20.53 35.61
CA LEU A 830 17.13 19.27 35.17
C LEU A 830 17.78 19.46 33.80
N ARG A 831 19.10 19.37 33.73
CA ARG A 831 19.88 19.50 32.49
C ARG A 831 19.98 18.13 31.81
N VAL A 832 19.72 18.07 30.51
CA VAL A 832 19.74 16.84 29.72
C VAL A 832 20.67 17.01 28.52
N ALA A 833 21.65 16.11 28.37
CA ALA A 833 22.56 16.11 27.23
C ALA A 833 21.92 15.44 25.99
N VAL A 834 22.15 16.03 24.82
CA VAL A 834 21.64 15.59 23.51
C VAL A 834 22.75 14.85 22.74
N PRO A 835 22.44 13.76 22.00
CA PRO A 835 23.45 13.00 21.28
C PRO A 835 23.98 13.79 20.08
N SER A 836 25.31 13.69 19.83
CA SER A 836 25.95 14.32 18.68
C SER A 836 25.55 13.64 17.36
N PHE A 837 25.80 14.29 16.21
CA PHE A 837 25.67 13.67 14.89
C PHE A 837 26.39 12.31 14.84
N LYS A 838 27.57 12.23 15.45
CA LYS A 838 28.38 11.01 15.47
C LYS A 838 27.69 9.89 16.26
N ASP A 839 27.02 10.23 17.35
CA ASP A 839 26.33 9.25 18.19
C ASP A 839 25.03 8.78 17.53
N ARG A 840 24.25 9.71 16.95
CA ARG A 840 22.98 9.40 16.27
C ARG A 840 23.16 8.52 15.04
N THR A 841 24.24 8.71 14.29
CA THR A 841 24.52 7.93 13.08
C THR A 841 25.39 6.69 13.34
N TYR A 842 25.73 6.38 14.60
CA TYR A 842 26.65 5.29 14.93
C TYR A 842 26.17 3.94 14.37
N TYR A 843 24.92 3.55 14.66
CA TYR A 843 24.37 2.27 14.20
C TYR A 843 24.15 2.23 12.70
N MET A 844 23.67 3.34 12.12
CA MET A 844 23.43 3.45 10.69
C MET A 844 24.75 3.29 9.91
N ARG A 845 25.83 3.93 10.37
CA ARG A 845 27.16 3.78 9.78
C ARG A 845 27.75 2.39 10.01
N MET A 846 27.52 1.77 11.16
CA MET A 846 27.92 0.38 11.41
C MET A 846 27.24 -0.60 10.45
N GLN A 847 25.93 -0.46 10.23
CA GLN A 847 25.18 -1.26 9.27
C GLN A 847 25.65 -0.99 7.84
N LEU A 848 25.84 0.28 7.48
CA LEU A 848 26.34 0.68 6.16
C LEU A 848 27.72 0.09 5.87
N ARG A 849 28.66 0.12 6.83
CA ARG A 849 29.98 -0.51 6.71
C ARG A 849 29.88 -2.03 6.51
N ARG A 850 28.94 -2.70 7.19
CA ARG A 850 28.73 -4.14 7.03
C ARG A 850 28.24 -4.47 5.63
N MET A 851 27.23 -3.76 5.15
CA MET A 851 26.70 -3.94 3.79
C MET A 851 27.74 -3.59 2.73
N SER A 852 28.53 -2.52 2.93
CA SER A 852 29.61 -2.15 2.02
C SER A 852 30.60 -3.30 1.81
N ARG A 853 31.01 -4.01 2.88
CA ARG A 853 31.91 -5.19 2.75
C ARG A 853 31.28 -6.33 1.97
N GLU A 854 29.96 -6.56 2.14
CA GLU A 854 29.24 -7.58 1.38
C GLU A 854 29.17 -7.20 -0.10
N ILE A 855 28.94 -5.91 -0.40
CA ILE A 855 28.91 -5.37 -1.75
C ILE A 855 30.30 -5.46 -2.40
N ASP A 856 31.37 -5.08 -1.71
CA ASP A 856 32.76 -5.15 -2.21
C ASP A 856 33.14 -6.56 -2.70
N GLY A 857 32.78 -7.59 -1.93
CA GLY A 857 33.02 -8.98 -2.32
C GLY A 857 32.29 -9.37 -3.61
N MET A 858 31.06 -8.88 -3.79
CA MET A 858 30.24 -9.13 -4.97
C MET A 858 30.72 -8.32 -6.20
N VAL A 859 31.19 -7.08 -6.02
CA VAL A 859 31.73 -6.23 -7.10
C VAL A 859 32.89 -6.92 -7.80
N LYS A 860 33.80 -7.51 -7.05
CA LYS A 860 34.99 -8.19 -7.59
C LYS A 860 34.59 -9.32 -8.54
N ILE A 861 33.68 -10.19 -8.11
CA ILE A 861 33.17 -11.32 -8.89
C ILE A 861 32.46 -10.81 -10.16
N LYS A 862 31.59 -9.79 -10.01
CA LYS A 862 30.85 -9.19 -11.12
C LYS A 862 31.78 -8.60 -12.17
N SER A 863 32.77 -7.80 -11.74
CA SER A 863 33.73 -7.15 -12.63
C SER A 863 34.57 -8.14 -13.44
N GLU A 864 34.90 -9.28 -12.85
CA GLU A 864 35.67 -10.34 -13.49
C GLU A 864 34.84 -11.06 -14.57
N CYS A 865 33.58 -11.38 -14.25
CA CYS A 865 32.64 -11.96 -15.20
C CYS A 865 32.37 -11.02 -16.38
N ASP A 866 32.18 -9.73 -16.11
CA ASP A 866 31.92 -8.72 -17.14
C ASP A 866 33.11 -8.57 -18.09
N LYS A 867 34.35 -8.59 -17.57
CA LYS A 867 35.57 -8.60 -18.38
C LYS A 867 35.68 -9.84 -19.26
N ILE A 868 35.32 -11.02 -18.75
CA ILE A 868 35.36 -12.28 -19.52
C ILE A 868 34.29 -12.30 -20.61
N ALA A 869 33.08 -11.82 -20.31
CA ALA A 869 31.99 -11.74 -21.28
C ALA A 869 32.36 -10.84 -22.48
N ASN A 870 32.95 -9.67 -22.20
CA ASN A 870 33.36 -8.71 -23.23
C ASN A 870 34.50 -9.19 -24.14
N LYS A 871 35.44 -9.99 -23.62
CA LYS A 871 36.53 -10.60 -24.43
C LYS A 871 35.99 -11.49 -25.55
N GLY A 872 34.87 -12.17 -25.34
CA GLY A 872 34.24 -13.04 -26.34
C GLY A 872 33.70 -12.28 -27.56
N ALA A 873 33.02 -11.16 -27.31
CA ALA A 873 32.47 -10.30 -28.36
C ALA A 873 33.58 -9.66 -29.21
N HIS A 874 34.67 -9.24 -28.56
CA HIS A 874 35.81 -8.64 -29.26
C HIS A 874 36.50 -9.63 -30.20
N ARG A 875 36.64 -10.90 -29.79
CA ARG A 875 37.23 -11.96 -30.64
C ARG A 875 36.36 -12.29 -31.86
N LEU A 876 35.03 -12.29 -31.72
CA LEU A 876 34.10 -12.48 -32.84
C LEU A 876 34.19 -11.34 -33.85
N ALA A 877 34.27 -10.09 -33.37
CA ALA A 877 34.44 -8.92 -34.24
C ALA A 877 35.78 -8.97 -35.00
N GLN A 878 36.87 -9.33 -34.33
CA GLN A 878 38.19 -9.52 -34.96
C GLN A 878 38.18 -10.63 -36.01
N GLY A 879 37.53 -11.75 -35.72
CA GLY A 879 37.37 -12.86 -36.69
C GLY A 879 36.56 -12.46 -37.92
N GLY A 880 35.46 -11.73 -37.73
CA GLY A 880 34.65 -11.19 -38.84
C GLY A 880 35.43 -10.20 -39.71
N PHE A 881 36.20 -9.31 -39.11
CA PHE A 881 37.06 -8.37 -39.83
C PHE A 881 38.16 -9.08 -40.64
N ALA A 882 38.82 -10.09 -40.06
CA ALA A 882 39.84 -10.87 -40.76
C ALA A 882 39.27 -11.63 -41.97
N ALA A 883 38.06 -12.20 -41.85
CA ALA A 883 37.38 -12.87 -42.96
C ALA A 883 37.03 -11.89 -44.10
N LEU A 884 36.57 -10.68 -43.75
CA LEU A 884 36.27 -9.62 -44.71
C LEU A 884 37.52 -9.13 -45.44
N ALA A 885 38.63 -8.93 -44.71
CA ALA A 885 39.91 -8.55 -45.29
C ALA A 885 40.47 -9.66 -46.20
N GLY A 886 40.33 -10.93 -45.80
CA GLY A 886 40.72 -12.08 -46.61
C GLY A 886 39.90 -12.20 -47.90
N TRP A 887 38.57 -12.03 -47.81
CA TRP A 887 37.69 -11.98 -48.99
C TRP A 887 38.07 -10.85 -49.95
N TRP A 888 38.31 -9.66 -49.42
CA TRP A 888 38.75 -8.51 -50.22
C TRP A 888 40.10 -8.78 -50.92
N GLY A 889 41.06 -9.37 -50.20
CA GLY A 889 42.35 -9.77 -50.77
C GLY A 889 42.23 -10.82 -51.87
N ILE A 890 41.33 -11.81 -51.72
CA ILE A 890 41.06 -12.83 -52.74
C ILE A 890 40.44 -12.20 -53.99
N VAL A 891 39.42 -11.33 -53.83
CA VAL A 891 38.79 -10.64 -54.96
C VAL A 891 39.80 -9.75 -55.67
N TYR A 892 40.62 -8.99 -54.93
CA TYR A 892 41.67 -8.15 -55.50
C TYR A 892 42.71 -8.98 -56.28
N TYR A 893 43.23 -10.06 -55.68
CA TYR A 893 44.21 -10.92 -56.34
C TYR A 893 43.64 -11.55 -57.61
N ILE A 894 42.43 -12.11 -57.53
CA ILE A 894 41.79 -12.77 -58.67
C ILE A 894 41.56 -11.77 -59.81
N THR A 895 41.06 -10.58 -59.50
CA THR A 895 40.71 -9.56 -60.50
C THR A 895 41.93 -8.93 -61.16
N PHE A 896 43.01 -8.69 -60.42
CA PHE A 896 44.15 -7.90 -60.91
C PHE A 896 45.40 -8.71 -61.24
N HIS A 897 45.53 -9.96 -60.76
CA HIS A 897 46.73 -10.79 -60.93
C HIS A 897 46.48 -12.12 -61.66
N THR A 898 45.27 -12.35 -62.16
CA THR A 898 44.90 -13.54 -62.95
C THR A 898 44.24 -13.13 -64.26
N GLU A 899 44.23 -14.01 -65.26
CA GLU A 899 43.57 -13.78 -66.55
C GLU A 899 42.03 -13.81 -66.46
N MET A 900 41.48 -14.06 -65.27
CA MET A 900 40.05 -14.01 -64.97
C MET A 900 39.63 -12.54 -64.86
N GLY A 901 39.27 -11.94 -66.00
CA GLY A 901 38.78 -10.57 -66.07
C GLY A 901 37.52 -10.31 -65.23
N TRP A 902 37.19 -9.04 -65.04
CA TRP A 902 36.07 -8.59 -64.21
C TRP A 902 34.73 -9.26 -64.55
N ASP A 903 34.50 -9.59 -65.83
CA ASP A 903 33.30 -10.27 -66.32
C ASP A 903 33.03 -11.64 -65.66
N LEU A 904 34.07 -12.32 -65.16
CA LEU A 904 33.92 -13.58 -64.43
C LEU A 904 33.75 -13.38 -62.92
N VAL A 905 34.33 -12.30 -62.37
CA VAL A 905 34.35 -12.02 -60.92
C VAL A 905 33.07 -11.32 -60.47
N GLU A 906 32.46 -10.51 -61.33
CA GLU A 906 31.22 -9.77 -61.05
C GLU A 906 30.05 -10.68 -60.63
N PRO A 907 29.71 -11.78 -61.34
CA PRO A 907 28.64 -12.68 -60.91
C PRO A 907 28.94 -13.39 -59.58
N VAL A 908 30.22 -13.71 -59.32
CA VAL A 908 30.65 -14.36 -58.09
C VAL A 908 30.52 -13.42 -56.90
N THR A 909 30.92 -12.16 -57.05
CA THR A 909 30.76 -11.14 -56.00
C THR A 909 29.29 -10.82 -55.74
N TYR A 910 28.44 -10.81 -56.78
CA TYR A 910 26.99 -10.66 -56.62
C TYR A 910 26.36 -11.83 -55.84
N LEU A 911 26.69 -13.08 -56.18
CA LEU A 911 26.20 -14.27 -55.48
C LEU A 911 26.69 -14.34 -54.03
N ALA A 912 27.96 -14.00 -53.77
CA ALA A 912 28.52 -13.93 -52.43
C ALA A 912 27.85 -12.83 -51.59
N GLY A 913 27.58 -11.67 -52.20
CA GLY A 913 26.84 -10.57 -51.57
C GLY A 913 25.41 -10.98 -51.20
N LEU A 914 24.69 -11.61 -52.13
CA LEU A 914 23.33 -12.11 -51.89
C LEU A 914 23.31 -13.16 -50.78
N THR A 915 24.27 -14.09 -50.77
CA THR A 915 24.39 -15.12 -49.73
C THR A 915 24.65 -14.49 -48.36
N THR A 916 25.48 -13.44 -48.30
CA THR A 916 25.76 -12.69 -47.07
C THR A 916 24.52 -11.96 -46.56
N ILE A 917 23.72 -11.37 -47.45
CA ILE A 917 22.44 -10.73 -47.10
C ILE A 917 21.44 -11.77 -46.59
N MET A 918 21.34 -12.93 -47.22
CA MET A 918 20.46 -14.02 -46.78
C MET A 918 20.88 -14.59 -45.42
N ALA A 919 22.18 -14.81 -45.19
CA ALA A 919 22.72 -15.23 -43.90
C ALA A 919 22.51 -14.15 -42.82
N GLY A 920 22.69 -12.87 -43.17
CA GLY A 920 22.37 -11.74 -42.31
C GLY A 920 20.88 -11.68 -41.95
N TYR A 921 19.99 -12.01 -42.90
CA TYR A 921 18.55 -12.09 -42.68
C TYR A 921 18.15 -13.27 -41.79
N LEU A 922 18.78 -14.43 -41.96
CA LEU A 922 18.61 -15.59 -41.06
C LEU A 922 19.10 -15.28 -39.65
N TRP A 923 20.26 -14.63 -39.52
CA TRP A 923 20.78 -14.14 -38.24
C TRP A 923 19.86 -13.07 -37.62
N PHE A 924 19.26 -12.21 -38.44
CA PHE A 924 18.26 -11.23 -38.04
C PHE A 924 16.98 -11.88 -37.50
N LEU A 925 16.44 -12.90 -38.20
CA LEU A 925 15.28 -13.67 -37.72
C LEU A 925 15.57 -14.37 -36.39
N PHE A 926 16.81 -14.82 -36.19
CA PHE A 926 17.24 -15.44 -34.93
C PHE A 926 17.31 -14.45 -33.75
N ILE A 927 17.58 -13.16 -33.99
CA ILE A 927 17.76 -12.14 -32.93
C ILE A 927 16.47 -11.36 -32.64
N SER A 928 15.55 -11.25 -33.62
CA SER A 928 14.11 -10.92 -33.52
C SER A 928 13.62 -10.09 -32.31
N ARG A 929 14.28 -8.98 -31.95
CA ARG A 929 13.63 -7.96 -31.09
C ARG A 929 14.13 -6.52 -31.13
N ASP A 930 15.30 -6.18 -31.68
CA ASP A 930 15.70 -4.77 -31.90
C ASP A 930 16.78 -4.59 -32.98
N LEU A 931 16.65 -3.54 -33.79
CA LEU A 931 17.38 -3.31 -35.07
C LEU A 931 18.73 -2.58 -34.91
N SER A 932 19.46 -2.81 -33.82
CA SER A 932 20.69 -2.06 -33.49
C SER A 932 21.90 -2.98 -33.31
N TYR A 933 23.04 -2.62 -33.92
CA TYR A 933 24.35 -3.26 -33.68
C TYR A 933 24.69 -3.33 -32.18
N LYS A 934 24.31 -2.29 -31.41
CA LYS A 934 24.47 -2.27 -29.96
C LYS A 934 23.57 -3.30 -29.27
N ALA A 935 22.35 -3.55 -29.78
CA ALA A 935 21.43 -4.53 -29.22
C ALA A 935 21.90 -5.97 -29.44
N ALA A 936 22.37 -6.31 -30.65
CA ALA A 936 22.90 -7.64 -30.97
C ALA A 936 24.15 -7.99 -30.13
N LEU A 937 25.07 -7.03 -29.97
CA LEU A 937 26.22 -7.18 -29.06
C LEU A 937 25.78 -7.29 -27.60
N LYS A 938 24.82 -6.47 -27.16
CA LYS A 938 24.31 -6.51 -25.78
C LYS A 938 23.62 -7.84 -25.46
N ILE A 939 22.90 -8.45 -26.39
CA ILE A 939 22.23 -9.75 -26.20
C ILE A 939 23.25 -10.89 -26.10
N THR A 940 24.26 -10.91 -26.98
CA THR A 940 25.31 -11.94 -26.97
C THR A 940 26.21 -11.82 -25.73
N VAL A 941 26.56 -10.60 -25.34
CA VAL A 941 27.31 -10.34 -24.10
C VAL A 941 26.45 -10.65 -22.88
N SER A 942 25.18 -10.24 -22.84
CA SER A 942 24.29 -10.45 -21.70
C SER A 942 23.96 -11.93 -21.44
N LYS A 943 23.70 -12.73 -22.49
CA LYS A 943 23.49 -14.18 -22.32
C LYS A 943 24.74 -14.87 -21.76
N ARG A 944 25.93 -14.51 -22.26
CA ARG A 944 27.20 -15.04 -21.77
C ARG A 944 27.51 -14.57 -20.34
N GLN A 945 27.17 -13.33 -20.03
CA GLN A 945 27.30 -12.73 -18.70
C GLN A 945 26.40 -13.45 -17.69
N GLN A 946 25.13 -13.74 -18.03
CA GLN A 946 24.23 -14.52 -17.19
C GLN A 946 24.73 -15.95 -16.96
N ALA A 947 25.27 -16.61 -17.98
CA ALA A 947 25.88 -17.93 -17.82
C ALA A 947 27.10 -17.90 -16.89
N LEU A 948 27.96 -16.89 -17.01
CA LEU A 948 29.12 -16.71 -16.12
C LEU A 948 28.69 -16.37 -14.69
N TYR A 949 27.62 -15.61 -14.51
CA TYR A 949 27.05 -15.34 -13.18
C TYR A 949 26.53 -16.62 -12.53
N GLN A 950 25.85 -17.49 -13.28
CA GLN A 950 25.41 -18.79 -12.77
C GLN A 950 26.59 -19.71 -12.42
N GLU A 951 27.60 -19.78 -13.30
CA GLU A 951 28.80 -20.61 -13.08
C GLU A 951 29.61 -20.17 -11.85
N ARG A 952 29.71 -18.86 -11.62
CA ARG A 952 30.42 -18.29 -10.46
C ARG A 952 29.53 -18.05 -9.24
N SER A 953 28.31 -18.59 -9.22
CA SER A 953 27.36 -18.47 -8.11
C SER A 953 27.07 -17.01 -7.70
N PHE A 954 27.06 -16.09 -8.67
CA PHE A 954 26.73 -14.69 -8.45
C PHE A 954 25.21 -14.47 -8.55
N ASP A 955 24.58 -14.12 -7.44
CA ASP A 955 23.16 -13.81 -7.35
C ASP A 955 22.89 -12.33 -7.66
N SER A 956 22.35 -12.06 -8.85
CA SER A 956 22.03 -10.69 -9.30
C SER A 956 20.91 -10.04 -8.49
N ALA A 957 19.93 -10.81 -8.00
CA ALA A 957 18.80 -10.26 -7.25
C ALA A 957 19.24 -9.84 -5.84
N LYS A 958 20.09 -10.66 -5.20
CA LYS A 958 20.70 -10.33 -3.91
C LYS A 958 21.63 -9.12 -4.01
N TRP A 959 22.38 -9.00 -5.10
CA TRP A 959 23.20 -7.83 -5.41
C TRP A 959 22.37 -6.54 -5.46
N GLU A 960 21.32 -6.51 -6.29
CA GLU A 960 20.45 -5.33 -6.46
C GLU A 960 19.77 -4.94 -5.15
N HIS A 961 19.26 -5.92 -4.41
CA HIS A 961 18.64 -5.68 -3.10
C HIS A 961 19.61 -5.03 -2.10
N ARG A 962 20.85 -5.54 -2.00
CA ARG A 962 21.87 -4.98 -1.11
C ARG A 962 22.31 -3.58 -1.49
N VAL A 963 22.42 -3.30 -2.78
CA VAL A 963 22.73 -1.95 -3.28
C VAL A 963 21.59 -0.98 -2.95
N HIS A 964 20.34 -1.39 -3.11
CA HIS A 964 19.18 -0.57 -2.77
C HIS A 964 19.11 -0.26 -1.26
N GLU A 965 19.30 -1.26 -0.39
CA GLU A 965 19.35 -1.07 1.08
C GLU A 965 20.49 -0.12 1.49
N ALA A 966 21.68 -0.27 0.91
CA ALA A 966 22.81 0.61 1.18
C ALA A 966 22.53 2.06 0.74
N ASN A 967 21.89 2.26 -0.41
CA ASN A 967 21.48 3.57 -0.90
C ASN A 967 20.36 4.22 -0.06
N ALA A 968 19.46 3.43 0.54
CA ALA A 968 18.47 3.94 1.49
C ALA A 968 19.15 4.45 2.77
N LEU A 969 20.04 3.65 3.37
CA LEU A 969 20.78 4.05 4.58
C LEU A 969 21.71 5.25 4.34
N ARG A 970 22.36 5.34 3.17
CA ARG A 970 23.17 6.51 2.76
C ARG A 970 22.32 7.78 2.71
N ARG A 971 21.09 7.72 2.18
CA ARG A 971 20.16 8.86 2.14
C ARG A 971 19.73 9.30 3.53
N GLU A 972 19.41 8.34 4.40
CA GLU A 972 19.03 8.67 5.78
C GLU A 972 20.20 9.30 6.56
N ILE A 973 21.44 8.82 6.41
CA ILE A 973 22.60 9.42 7.07
C ILE A 973 22.86 10.84 6.55
N ARG A 974 22.74 11.08 5.24
CA ARG A 974 22.84 12.44 4.66
C ARG A 974 21.77 13.38 5.20
N MET A 975 20.54 12.90 5.32
CA MET A 975 19.45 13.70 5.89
C MET A 975 19.77 14.09 7.33
N VAL A 976 20.27 13.15 8.14
CA VAL A 976 20.73 13.45 9.52
C VAL A 976 21.95 14.37 9.51
N ALA A 977 22.84 14.29 8.52
CA ALA A 977 23.99 15.18 8.39
C ALA A 977 23.54 16.62 8.12
N THR A 978 22.58 16.81 7.21
CA THR A 978 21.94 18.12 6.97
C THR A 978 21.19 18.65 8.19
N GLU A 979 20.54 17.78 8.98
CA GLU A 979 19.85 18.18 10.22
C GLU A 979 20.80 18.74 11.28
N TYR A 980 22.02 18.24 11.35
CA TYR A 980 23.07 18.69 12.29
C TYR A 980 24.04 19.69 11.67
N ASP A 981 23.85 20.07 10.40
CA ASP A 981 24.81 20.88 9.65
C ASP A 981 26.25 20.32 9.73
N ALA A 982 26.35 18.98 9.67
CA ALA A 982 27.60 18.25 9.82
C ALA A 982 28.03 17.66 8.48
N ASP A 983 29.29 17.87 8.10
CA ASP A 983 29.86 17.25 6.90
C ASP A 983 30.11 15.75 7.12
N TRP A 984 29.34 14.90 6.43
CA TRP A 984 29.55 13.46 6.46
C TRP A 984 30.54 13.00 5.38
N ASP A 985 31.75 12.66 5.80
CA ASP A 985 32.76 12.03 4.96
C ASP A 985 32.43 10.54 4.69
N GLU A 986 31.78 10.30 3.56
CA GLU A 986 31.36 8.98 3.09
C GLU A 986 32.50 8.02 2.76
N MET A 987 33.68 8.55 2.38
CA MET A 987 34.82 7.72 1.97
C MET A 987 35.31 6.86 3.12
N LYS A 988 35.23 7.36 4.35
CA LYS A 988 35.62 6.64 5.57
C LYS A 988 34.73 5.44 5.89
N ASP A 989 33.48 5.43 5.41
CA ASP A 989 32.50 4.39 5.74
C ASP A 989 32.24 3.40 4.61
N LEU A 990 32.37 3.84 3.34
CA LEU A 990 31.99 3.05 2.17
C LEU A 990 33.17 2.44 1.40
N GLY A 991 34.35 3.07 1.41
CA GLY A 991 35.45 2.70 0.49
C GLY A 991 35.19 3.19 -0.95
N GLU A 992 36.25 3.36 -1.73
CA GLU A 992 36.22 4.07 -3.02
C GLU A 992 35.44 3.30 -4.12
N GLU A 993 35.72 2.00 -4.28
CA GLU A 993 35.06 1.15 -5.29
C GLU A 993 33.55 1.02 -5.06
N VAL A 994 33.12 0.83 -3.81
CA VAL A 994 31.70 0.71 -3.46
C VAL A 994 30.99 2.05 -3.64
N LYS A 995 31.62 3.17 -3.27
CA LYS A 995 31.05 4.51 -3.50
C LYS A 995 30.76 4.73 -4.98
N GLN A 996 31.70 4.40 -5.86
CA GLN A 996 31.54 4.54 -7.30
C GLN A 996 30.36 3.69 -7.83
N VAL A 997 30.25 2.43 -7.36
CA VAL A 997 29.13 1.55 -7.73
C VAL A 997 27.77 2.09 -7.29
N LEU A 998 27.68 2.59 -6.04
CA LEU A 998 26.45 3.18 -5.52
C LEU A 998 26.06 4.46 -6.30
N GLU A 999 27.05 5.24 -6.75
CA GLU A 999 26.84 6.44 -7.57
C GLU A 999 26.46 6.10 -9.02
N ASP A 1000 27.06 5.09 -9.61
CA ASP A 1000 26.73 4.64 -10.97
C ASP A 1000 25.33 4.02 -11.04
N GLU A 1001 24.90 3.29 -10.00
CA GLU A 1001 23.50 2.85 -9.90
C GLU A 1001 22.54 4.03 -9.68
N LYS A 1002 22.93 5.04 -8.88
CA LYS A 1002 22.14 6.27 -8.75
C LYS A 1002 22.01 7.00 -10.09
N LYS A 1003 23.05 7.03 -10.93
CA LYS A 1003 23.02 7.61 -12.29
C LYS A 1003 22.19 6.77 -13.27
N LYS A 1004 22.12 5.45 -13.08
CA LYS A 1004 21.25 4.56 -13.88
C LYS A 1004 19.78 4.67 -13.49
N ASN A 1005 19.49 4.82 -12.19
CA ASN A 1005 18.14 4.97 -11.65
C ASN A 1005 17.69 6.44 -11.51
N GLY A 1006 18.55 7.40 -11.86
CA GLY A 1006 18.29 8.83 -11.73
C GLY A 1006 19.00 9.61 -12.84
N GLY A 1007 18.21 10.13 -13.78
CA GLY A 1007 18.65 11.19 -14.69
C GLY A 1007 19.20 12.36 -13.87
N GLY A 1008 20.37 12.86 -14.30
CA GLY A 1008 21.15 13.85 -13.56
C GLY A 1008 20.34 15.09 -13.19
N ASN A 1009 20.38 15.45 -11.91
CA ASN A 1009 20.22 16.83 -11.49
C ASN A 1009 21.56 17.26 -10.90
N GLY A 1010 22.13 18.31 -11.48
CA GLY A 1010 23.48 18.78 -11.17
C GLY A 1010 23.57 19.36 -9.77
N ASP A 1011 24.60 18.92 -9.05
CA ASP A 1011 25.22 19.72 -8.01
C ASP A 1011 26.67 19.94 -8.46
N LYS A 1012 26.88 21.03 -9.20
CA LYS A 1012 28.21 21.56 -9.49
C LYS A 1012 28.44 22.70 -8.50
N SER A 1013 29.12 22.40 -7.41
CA SER A 1013 29.90 23.42 -6.72
C SER A 1013 31.25 22.83 -6.26
N LYS A 1014 32.32 23.43 -6.81
CA LYS A 1014 33.74 23.39 -6.37
C LYS A 1014 34.42 22.00 -6.40
N GLY A 1015 35.57 21.79 -7.02
CA GLY A 1015 36.52 22.64 -7.74
C GLY A 1015 37.68 21.70 -8.10
N GLU A 1016 38.15 21.75 -9.35
CA GLU A 1016 39.37 21.06 -9.75
C GLU A 1016 40.24 22.08 -10.47
N ASP A 1017 41.29 22.46 -9.75
CA ASP A 1017 42.48 23.09 -10.28
C ASP A 1017 43.13 22.16 -11.31
N GLY A 1018 43.72 22.79 -12.31
CA GLY A 1018 44.15 22.14 -13.53
C GLY A 1018 45.30 21.15 -13.37
N ASP A 1019 45.41 20.31 -14.39
CA ASP A 1019 46.68 20.04 -15.04
C ASP A 1019 46.42 19.84 -16.53
N GLY A 1020 47.12 20.65 -17.32
CA GLY A 1020 47.09 20.60 -18.77
C GLY A 1020 47.98 19.50 -19.31
N ASP A 1021 47.63 19.00 -20.48
CA ASP A 1021 48.58 18.75 -21.55
C ASP A 1021 47.81 18.75 -22.87
N GLY A 1022 47.99 19.84 -23.62
CA GLY A 1022 47.51 20.01 -24.99
C GLY A 1022 48.68 20.49 -25.83
N ASP A 1023 49.28 19.57 -26.57
CA ASP A 1023 50.23 19.88 -27.63
C ASP A 1023 49.54 20.62 -28.78
N GLY A 1024 50.11 21.78 -29.10
CA GLY A 1024 50.33 22.30 -30.46
C GLY A 1024 49.13 22.53 -31.37
N GLU A 1025 48.81 23.79 -31.65
CA GLU A 1025 49.43 24.54 -32.77
C GLU A 1025 48.66 25.84 -33.09
N ASP A 1026 49.44 26.92 -33.24
CA ASP A 1026 49.27 27.99 -34.22
C ASP A 1026 47.95 28.80 -34.30
N ARG A 1027 47.94 30.06 -33.86
CA ARG A 1027 48.50 31.22 -34.61
C ARG A 1027 48.07 32.58 -34.03
N GLU A 1028 49.00 33.51 -34.19
CA GLU A 1028 49.04 34.89 -33.74
C GLU A 1028 48.06 35.88 -34.44
N ARG A 1029 47.89 37.02 -33.75
CA ARG A 1029 47.62 38.42 -34.21
C ARG A 1029 46.18 38.83 -34.56
N SER A 1030 45.60 39.70 -33.73
CA SER A 1030 45.64 41.19 -33.86
C SER A 1030 44.49 41.79 -33.03
N SER A 1031 44.77 42.52 -31.95
CA SER A 1031 44.84 44.00 -31.85
C SER A 1031 43.51 44.72 -31.57
N SER A 1032 43.61 45.61 -30.58
CA SER A 1032 42.80 46.81 -30.28
C SER A 1032 41.32 46.64 -29.97
N ARG A 1033 40.89 46.90 -28.73
CA ARG A 1033 40.69 48.22 -28.09
C ARG A 1033 39.53 49.02 -28.69
N ASP A 1034 38.59 49.29 -27.78
CA ASP A 1034 37.92 50.56 -27.50
C ASP A 1034 36.44 50.69 -27.88
N GLU A 1035 35.69 50.96 -26.80
CA GLU A 1035 34.50 51.82 -26.69
C GLU A 1035 33.18 51.36 -27.34
N LYS A 1036 32.44 50.50 -26.61
CA LYS A 1036 31.25 50.89 -25.81
C LYS A 1036 30.53 49.67 -25.27
#